data_AF-A0A848QK88-F1
#
_entry.id   AF-A0A848QK88-F1
#
_cell.length_a   1.000
_cell.length_b   1.000
_cell.length_c   1.000
_cell.angle_alpha   90.00
_cell.angle_beta   90.00
_cell.angle_gamma   90.00
#
_symmetry.space_group_name_H-M   'P 1'
#
loop_
_entity.id
_entity.type
_entity.pdbx_description
1 polymer ?
#
loop_
_entity_poly.entity_id
_entity_poly.type
_entity_poly.pdbx_seq_one_letter_code
_entity_poly.pdbx_strand_id
1 'polypeptide(L)'
;QPEAVAAPAVTDTPSEAVGTFLFPDIEAEKPKEEVVDLSPRAYHRTPEMHLREGSLVADRGRHNIGYLKDITPYGATFQPLDLKGYQKEKALQYVLLRDAYERLYRYESNLHEANVPWREHLNTCYDEFVMRYGNLNAKQNVKLVMMDAGGRDILSLERAENGKFVKADIFERPVSFSVESHANVGSPEEALSASLNKFGTVDLDYMREITDSTAEDLLTALQGRIYYNPLVTGYEIKDRFIAGNVIEKAERIEAWMGENPESERMPEVKQALEALKDAEPPRIAFEDLDFNFGERWIPTGVYAAYMSRLFDTEVKIAYSASMDEFSVACGYRTMKITDEFLVKGYYRNYDGMHLLKHALHNTCPDMMKSIGRDEHGNDIKVRDSEGIQLANAKIDEIRNGFSEWLEEQSPQFKERLTTMYNRKFNCFVRPKYDGSHQTFPDLNLKGLASRGIRSVYPSQMDCVWMLKQNGGGICDHEVGTGKTLIMCIAAHEMKRLNLAHKPMIIGLKANVAEIAATYQAAYPNARILYASEKDFSTANRVRFFNNIKNNDYDCVIMSHDQFGKIPQSPELQQRILQAELDTVEENLEVLRQQGKNVSRAMLKGLEKRKHNLEAKLEKVEHAIKSRTDDVVDFKQMGIDHIFIDESHQFKNLTFNTRHDRVAGLGNSEGSQKALNMLFAIRTIQERTGKDLGATFLSGTTISNSLTELYLLFKYLRPKELERQDIRCFDAWSAIFAKKTTDFEFNVTNNVVQKERFRYFIKVPELAAFYNEITDYRTAEDVGVDRPNKNEILHHIPPTPEQEDFIQKLMQFAKTGDATLLGRLPLSETEEKAKMLIATDYARKMALDMRMIDPHYEDHPDNKASHCAKIIAEYYQKYDAQKGTQFVFSDLGTYQPGDGWNVYSEIKRKLTEDYGIPPSEVRFIQECKTDKARKAVIDAMNAGTVRVLFGSTSMLGTGVNAQKRCVAIHHLDTPWVRHEVA
;
A
#
# COMPACT_ATOMS: atom_id res chain seq x y z
N GLN A 1 36.24 71.43 -36.77
CA GLN A 1 36.85 71.17 -38.10
C GLN A 1 38.02 72.14 -38.25
N PRO A 2 39.14 71.76 -38.90
CA PRO A 2 39.60 70.42 -39.30
C PRO A 2 40.95 70.05 -38.62
N GLU A 3 41.80 69.25 -39.27
CA GLU A 3 43.01 68.59 -38.74
C GLU A 3 44.35 69.20 -39.22
N ALA A 4 45.48 68.92 -38.53
CA ALA A 4 46.88 68.80 -39.03
C ALA A 4 47.91 68.71 -37.86
N VAL A 5 49.15 68.17 -37.96
CA VAL A 5 49.68 66.95 -38.64
C VAL A 5 51.14 66.65 -38.16
N ALA A 6 51.50 65.36 -38.00
CA ALA A 6 52.87 64.76 -37.97
C ALA A 6 53.94 65.12 -36.87
N ALA A 7 54.98 64.27 -36.82
CA ALA A 7 56.15 64.27 -35.92
C ALA A 7 57.43 63.82 -36.67
N PRO A 8 58.62 63.77 -36.02
CA PRO A 8 59.59 62.71 -36.31
C PRO A 8 60.35 62.13 -35.07
N ALA A 9 61.17 61.10 -35.29
CA ALA A 9 62.11 60.44 -34.34
C ALA A 9 63.60 60.78 -34.71
N VAL A 10 64.72 60.22 -34.21
CA VAL A 10 65.11 58.87 -33.71
C VAL A 10 66.42 58.91 -32.85
N THR A 11 66.77 57.78 -32.19
CA THR A 11 68.12 57.20 -31.85
C THR A 11 68.96 57.57 -30.60
N ASP A 12 69.38 56.48 -29.92
CA ASP A 12 70.70 56.12 -29.31
C ASP A 12 71.16 56.50 -27.88
N THR A 13 72.07 55.65 -27.35
CA THR A 13 72.60 55.52 -25.97
C THR A 13 74.09 55.08 -25.99
N PRO A 14 74.89 55.17 -24.89
CA PRO A 14 75.16 53.99 -24.03
C PRO A 14 75.54 54.29 -22.54
N SER A 15 76.22 53.35 -21.85
CA SER A 15 76.35 53.15 -20.39
C SER A 15 77.79 53.29 -19.82
N GLU A 16 77.95 53.37 -18.48
CA GLU A 16 78.91 52.63 -17.59
C GLU A 16 78.62 52.97 -16.09
N ALA A 17 78.62 52.10 -15.05
CA ALA A 17 79.54 51.06 -14.49
C ALA A 17 80.61 51.67 -13.51
N VAL A 18 81.15 51.07 -12.42
CA VAL A 18 81.26 49.72 -11.76
C VAL A 18 81.36 49.95 -10.21
N GLY A 19 81.14 49.09 -9.20
CA GLY A 19 80.67 47.68 -9.07
C GLY A 19 81.53 46.83 -8.07
N THR A 20 80.97 46.29 -6.96
CA THR A 20 81.70 45.41 -5.98
C THR A 20 80.80 44.32 -5.33
N PHE A 21 81.38 43.16 -4.99
CA PHE A 21 80.69 41.94 -4.51
C PHE A 21 81.02 41.56 -3.05
N LEU A 22 80.11 40.84 -2.38
CA LEU A 22 80.37 39.88 -1.29
C LEU A 22 79.15 38.97 -1.05
N PHE A 23 79.41 37.76 -0.51
CA PHE A 23 78.47 36.63 -0.32
C PHE A 23 78.07 35.85 -1.60
N PRO A 24 77.82 34.53 -1.51
CA PRO A 24 77.77 33.64 -2.68
C PRO A 24 76.36 33.41 -3.23
N ASP A 25 76.29 33.06 -4.51
CA ASP A 25 75.05 32.65 -5.18
C ASP A 25 74.47 31.36 -4.56
N ILE A 26 73.33 31.49 -3.89
CA ILE A 26 72.36 30.39 -3.79
C ILE A 26 71.43 30.58 -4.97
N GLU A 27 71.56 29.73 -6.00
CA GLU A 27 70.56 29.65 -7.05
C GLU A 27 69.20 29.37 -6.41
N ALA A 28 68.23 30.26 -6.65
CA ALA A 28 66.85 29.94 -6.36
C ALA A 28 66.41 28.84 -7.34
N GLU A 29 66.47 27.57 -6.91
CA GLU A 29 65.87 26.47 -7.66
C GLU A 29 64.45 26.89 -8.07
N LYS A 30 64.22 27.00 -9.38
CA LYS A 30 62.85 26.98 -9.90
C LYS A 30 62.21 25.72 -9.32
N PRO A 31 61.02 25.80 -8.69
CA PRO A 31 60.33 24.61 -8.23
C PRO A 31 60.27 23.63 -9.39
N LYS A 32 60.91 22.47 -9.24
CA LYS A 32 60.78 21.38 -10.20
C LYS A 32 59.29 21.11 -10.31
N GLU A 33 58.71 21.23 -11.51
CA GLU A 33 57.34 20.79 -11.70
C GLU A 33 57.30 19.30 -11.35
N GLU A 34 56.67 18.96 -10.23
CA GLU A 34 56.43 17.56 -9.89
C GLU A 34 55.60 16.98 -11.03
N VAL A 35 56.22 16.11 -11.82
CA VAL A 35 55.53 15.37 -12.87
C VAL A 35 54.53 14.46 -12.18
N VAL A 36 53.29 14.94 -12.08
CA VAL A 36 52.23 14.29 -11.31
C VAL A 36 52.05 12.88 -11.87
N ASP A 37 52.36 11.89 -11.05
CA ASP A 37 52.17 10.48 -11.38
C ASP A 37 50.67 10.17 -11.49
N LEU A 38 50.17 10.25 -12.73
CA LEU A 38 48.80 9.96 -13.14
C LEU A 38 48.55 8.45 -13.36
N SER A 39 49.51 7.58 -13.06
CA SER A 39 49.30 6.12 -13.19
C SER A 39 48.20 5.63 -12.23
N PRO A 40 47.27 4.76 -12.69
CA PRO A 40 46.35 4.07 -11.79
C PRO A 40 47.15 3.22 -10.78
N ARG A 41 46.81 3.34 -9.50
CA ARG A 41 47.50 2.65 -8.40
C ARG A 41 46.52 2.15 -7.35
N ALA A 42 46.92 1.19 -6.52
CA ALA A 42 46.08 0.75 -5.41
C ALA A 42 45.75 1.93 -4.47
N TYR A 43 44.48 2.03 -4.07
CA TYR A 43 44.05 3.04 -3.10
C TYR A 43 44.62 2.72 -1.72
N HIS A 44 45.27 3.71 -1.10
CA HIS A 44 46.09 3.56 0.11
C HIS A 44 45.31 3.28 1.41
N ARG A 45 44.02 2.94 1.34
CA ARG A 45 43.10 2.68 2.46
C ARG A 45 42.05 1.65 2.04
N THR A 46 41.43 0.98 3.01
CA THR A 46 40.10 0.41 2.80
C THR A 46 39.12 1.53 2.44
N PRO A 47 38.32 1.43 1.37
CA PRO A 47 37.27 2.40 1.05
C PRO A 47 36.25 2.50 2.20
N GLU A 48 35.94 3.73 2.63
CA GLU A 48 34.82 3.98 3.54
C GLU A 48 33.49 3.66 2.83
N MET A 49 32.47 3.17 3.55
CA MET A 49 31.23 2.61 2.98
C MET A 49 30.35 3.61 2.17
N HIS A 50 30.74 4.88 2.05
CA HIS A 50 30.09 5.87 1.18
C HIS A 50 30.84 6.13 -0.14
N LEU A 51 32.05 5.58 -0.29
CA LEU A 51 32.88 5.74 -1.47
C LEU A 51 32.54 4.66 -2.51
N ARG A 52 31.88 5.08 -3.59
CA ARG A 52 31.54 4.27 -4.77
C ARG A 52 32.50 4.51 -5.94
N GLU A 53 32.44 3.68 -6.98
CA GLU A 53 33.16 3.94 -8.23
C GLU A 53 32.80 5.34 -8.78
N GLY A 54 33.79 6.08 -9.28
CA GLY A 54 33.66 7.48 -9.64
C GLY A 54 33.66 8.47 -8.46
N SER A 55 33.82 8.03 -7.20
CA SER A 55 33.94 8.97 -6.07
C SER A 55 35.32 9.62 -6.03
N LEU A 56 35.35 10.94 -5.89
CA LEU A 56 36.58 11.72 -5.67
C LEU A 56 37.17 11.42 -4.29
N VAL A 57 38.46 11.15 -4.20
CA VAL A 57 39.14 10.90 -2.91
C VAL A 57 40.48 11.61 -2.85
N ALA A 58 40.86 12.01 -1.63
CA ALA A 58 42.14 12.63 -1.35
C ALA A 58 43.22 11.57 -1.06
N ASP A 59 44.24 11.49 -1.91
CA ASP A 59 45.54 10.88 -1.61
C ASP A 59 46.30 11.85 -0.68
N ARG A 60 46.05 11.75 0.63
CA ARG A 60 46.70 12.60 1.64
C ARG A 60 48.22 12.37 1.72
N GLY A 61 48.73 11.25 1.21
CA GLY A 61 50.17 10.95 1.19
C GLY A 61 50.92 11.76 0.12
N ARG A 62 50.30 11.97 -1.06
CA ARG A 62 50.87 12.77 -2.17
C ARG A 62 50.11 14.08 -2.42
N HIS A 63 49.28 14.54 -1.47
CA HIS A 63 48.39 15.70 -1.61
C HIS A 63 47.59 15.73 -2.92
N ASN A 64 47.23 14.57 -3.48
CA ASN A 64 46.62 14.45 -4.80
C ASN A 64 45.14 14.08 -4.70
N ILE A 65 44.41 14.31 -5.79
CA ILE A 65 42.99 13.97 -5.92
C ILE A 65 42.76 13.17 -7.19
N GLY A 66 41.78 12.28 -7.15
CA GLY A 66 41.48 11.32 -8.20
C GLY A 66 40.17 10.61 -7.87
N TYR A 67 39.67 9.80 -8.79
CA TYR A 67 38.48 8.99 -8.57
C TYR A 67 38.83 7.53 -8.28
N LEU A 68 37.94 6.84 -7.56
CA LEU A 68 38.03 5.39 -7.38
C LEU A 68 37.44 4.63 -8.57
N LYS A 69 38.03 3.45 -8.84
CA LYS A 69 37.59 2.40 -9.76
C LYS A 69 37.75 1.04 -9.12
N ASP A 70 37.13 0.01 -9.72
CA ASP A 70 37.36 -1.40 -9.37
C ASP A 70 37.15 -1.66 -7.85
N ILE A 71 36.13 -1.04 -7.25
CA ILE A 71 35.94 -1.10 -5.79
C ILE A 71 35.51 -2.51 -5.37
N THR A 72 36.23 -3.06 -4.40
CA THR A 72 35.92 -4.31 -3.70
C THR A 72 35.88 -4.08 -2.19
N PRO A 73 35.30 -5.00 -1.39
CA PRO A 73 35.36 -4.92 0.08
C PRO A 73 36.79 -4.88 0.67
N TYR A 74 37.81 -5.24 -0.12
CA TYR A 74 39.20 -5.37 0.33
C TYR A 74 40.13 -4.28 -0.22
N GLY A 75 39.66 -3.40 -1.11
CA GLY A 75 40.46 -2.37 -1.75
C GLY A 75 39.84 -1.82 -3.03
N ALA A 76 40.47 -0.79 -3.61
CA ALA A 76 40.04 -0.13 -4.84
C ALA A 76 41.23 0.36 -5.67
N THR A 77 41.03 0.63 -6.95
CA THR A 77 41.97 1.37 -7.79
C THR A 77 41.76 2.87 -7.61
N PHE A 78 42.82 3.62 -7.31
CA PHE A 78 42.84 5.08 -7.36
C PHE A 78 43.38 5.54 -8.71
N GLN A 79 42.58 6.28 -9.47
CA GLN A 79 43.00 6.93 -10.71
C GLN A 79 43.12 8.45 -10.50
N PRO A 80 44.36 9.01 -10.50
CA PRO A 80 44.59 10.44 -10.26
C PRO A 80 43.97 11.34 -11.35
N LEU A 81 43.65 12.58 -10.98
CA LEU A 81 43.19 13.64 -11.89
C LEU A 81 44.23 14.75 -12.01
N ASP A 82 44.47 15.24 -13.24
CA ASP A 82 45.29 16.43 -13.47
C ASP A 82 44.50 17.73 -13.17
N LEU A 83 44.22 17.96 -11.89
CA LEU A 83 43.70 19.23 -11.38
C LEU A 83 44.86 20.07 -10.84
N LYS A 84 45.00 21.30 -11.35
CA LYS A 84 46.11 22.21 -11.00
C LYS A 84 45.62 23.40 -10.17
N GLY A 85 46.46 23.83 -9.23
CA GLY A 85 46.24 25.00 -8.36
C GLY A 85 44.85 25.04 -7.72
N TYR A 86 44.17 26.17 -7.86
CA TYR A 86 42.85 26.48 -7.29
C TYR A 86 41.77 25.41 -7.51
N GLN A 87 41.80 24.65 -8.62
CA GLN A 87 40.82 23.57 -8.84
C GLN A 87 41.08 22.35 -7.93
N LYS A 88 42.35 22.08 -7.60
CA LYS A 88 42.78 20.97 -6.75
C LYS A 88 42.41 21.22 -5.28
N GLU A 89 42.69 22.41 -4.77
CA GLU A 89 42.32 22.84 -3.40
C GLU A 89 40.81 22.80 -3.17
N LYS A 90 40.05 23.33 -4.13
CA LYS A 90 38.58 23.31 -4.13
C LYS A 90 38.00 21.90 -4.14
N ALA A 91 38.61 20.98 -4.89
CA ALA A 91 38.21 19.58 -4.92
C ALA A 91 38.53 18.84 -3.61
N LEU A 92 39.68 19.15 -2.98
CA LEU A 92 40.03 18.61 -1.65
C LEU A 92 39.07 19.11 -0.56
N GLN A 93 38.69 20.39 -0.57
CA GLN A 93 37.70 20.92 0.38
C GLN A 93 36.29 20.35 0.15
N TYR A 94 35.88 20.14 -1.11
CA TYR A 94 34.65 19.41 -1.42
C TYR A 94 34.64 17.98 -0.82
N VAL A 95 35.75 17.25 -0.96
CA VAL A 95 35.89 15.89 -0.40
C VAL A 95 35.73 15.89 1.12
N LEU A 96 36.35 16.84 1.84
CA LEU A 96 36.20 16.97 3.29
C LEU A 96 34.75 17.25 3.71
N LEU A 97 34.06 18.14 3.01
CA LEU A 97 32.64 18.45 3.23
C LEU A 97 31.74 17.22 3.03
N ARG A 98 31.91 16.48 1.92
CA ARG A 98 31.16 15.25 1.65
C ARG A 98 31.40 14.19 2.71
N ASP A 99 32.66 13.95 3.07
CA ASP A 99 33.02 12.90 4.03
C ASP A 99 32.53 13.22 5.45
N ALA A 100 32.48 14.50 5.84
CA ALA A 100 31.85 14.93 7.10
C ALA A 100 30.32 14.68 7.07
N TYR A 101 29.64 15.03 5.98
CA TYR A 101 28.20 14.84 5.80
C TYR A 101 27.79 13.35 5.82
N GLU A 102 28.43 12.48 5.02
CA GLU A 102 28.04 11.07 4.94
C GLU A 102 28.27 10.35 6.28
N ARG A 103 29.33 10.69 7.01
CA ARG A 103 29.58 10.16 8.36
C ARG A 103 28.52 10.62 9.37
N LEU A 104 28.17 11.91 9.39
CA LEU A 104 27.09 12.43 10.23
C LEU A 104 25.77 11.72 9.92
N TYR A 105 25.35 11.72 8.64
CA TYR A 105 24.08 11.12 8.22
C TYR A 105 23.98 9.66 8.63
N ARG A 106 25.06 8.88 8.44
CA ARG A 106 25.09 7.44 8.76
C ARG A 106 25.13 7.15 10.26
N TYR A 107 25.85 7.95 11.05
CA TYR A 107 25.82 7.84 12.51
C TYR A 107 24.39 8.04 13.01
N GLU A 108 23.80 9.18 12.65
CA GLU A 108 22.48 9.62 13.10
C GLU A 108 21.36 8.69 12.59
N SER A 109 21.39 8.30 11.32
CA SER A 109 20.38 7.40 10.73
C SER A 109 20.45 5.94 11.20
N ASN A 110 21.60 5.48 11.72
CA ASN A 110 21.73 4.11 12.23
C ASN A 110 21.47 4.05 13.75
N LEU A 111 22.14 4.90 14.52
CA LEU A 111 22.10 4.86 15.99
C LEU A 111 20.92 5.61 16.60
N HIS A 112 20.27 6.51 15.84
CA HIS A 112 19.18 7.36 16.34
C HIS A 112 19.62 8.30 17.49
N GLU A 113 20.91 8.65 17.52
CA GLU A 113 21.53 9.56 18.48
C GLU A 113 22.04 10.82 17.77
N ALA A 114 21.87 12.00 18.38
CA ALA A 114 22.26 13.28 17.80
C ALA A 114 23.74 13.60 18.03
N ASN A 115 24.52 13.78 16.96
CA ASN A 115 25.97 13.98 17.06
C ASN A 115 26.34 15.47 16.84
N VAL A 116 26.32 16.25 17.93
CA VAL A 116 26.64 17.70 17.89
C VAL A 116 28.06 17.96 17.36
N PRO A 117 29.14 17.30 17.84
CA PRO A 117 30.49 17.57 17.33
C PRO A 117 30.68 17.29 15.84
N TRP A 118 30.03 16.26 15.29
CA TRP A 118 30.11 15.96 13.85
C TRP A 118 29.27 16.95 13.02
N ARG A 119 28.19 17.51 13.58
CA ARG A 119 27.40 18.60 12.99
C ARG A 119 28.15 19.94 13.00
N GLU A 120 28.88 20.25 14.06
CA GLU A 120 29.79 21.41 14.11
C GLU A 120 30.93 21.28 13.08
N HIS A 121 31.51 20.07 12.95
CA HIS A 121 32.51 19.80 11.92
C HIS A 121 31.93 19.93 10.49
N LEU A 122 30.72 19.43 10.25
CA LEU A 122 30.02 19.60 8.96
C LEU A 122 29.77 21.07 8.64
N ASN A 123 29.31 21.88 9.61
CA ASN A 123 29.15 23.33 9.44
C ASN A 123 30.50 23.98 9.09
N THR A 124 31.56 23.68 9.83
CA THR A 124 32.91 24.22 9.60
C THR A 124 33.40 23.95 8.18
N CYS A 125 33.28 22.70 7.70
CA CYS A 125 33.66 22.31 6.34
C CYS A 125 32.81 23.01 5.27
N TYR A 126 31.52 23.26 5.52
CA TYR A 126 30.64 23.97 4.58
C TYR A 126 30.95 25.47 4.54
N ASP A 127 31.08 26.11 5.70
CA ASP A 127 31.31 27.55 5.80
C ASP A 127 32.71 27.92 5.27
N GLU A 128 33.74 27.08 5.49
CA GLU A 128 35.03 27.21 4.81
C GLU A 128 34.91 27.08 3.28
N PHE A 129 34.11 26.14 2.77
CA PHE A 129 33.92 25.97 1.33
C PHE A 129 33.22 27.19 0.73
N VAL A 130 32.13 27.67 1.35
CA VAL A 130 31.34 28.80 0.84
C VAL A 130 32.11 30.12 0.97
N MET A 131 32.87 30.33 2.04
CA MET A 131 33.73 31.51 2.19
C MET A 131 34.80 31.62 1.10
N ARG A 132 35.37 30.49 0.66
CA ARG A 132 36.43 30.46 -0.36
C ARG A 132 35.89 30.38 -1.80
N TYR A 133 34.78 29.68 -2.04
CA TYR A 133 34.33 29.28 -3.38
C TYR A 133 32.87 29.64 -3.71
N GLY A 134 32.10 30.15 -2.74
CA GLY A 134 30.66 30.40 -2.85
C GLY A 134 29.80 29.14 -2.73
N ASN A 135 28.47 29.31 -2.80
CA ASN A 135 27.47 28.24 -2.66
C ASN A 135 27.70 27.03 -3.57
N LEU A 136 27.42 25.81 -3.08
CA LEU A 136 27.56 24.55 -3.82
C LEU A 136 26.78 24.56 -5.15
N ASN A 137 25.56 25.12 -5.14
CA ASN A 137 24.69 25.26 -6.30
C ASN A 137 25.05 26.44 -7.23
N ALA A 138 26.08 27.23 -6.92
CA ALA A 138 26.58 28.24 -7.85
C ALA A 138 27.08 27.58 -9.14
N LYS A 139 26.84 28.20 -10.30
CA LYS A 139 27.21 27.65 -11.63
C LYS A 139 28.69 27.23 -11.75
N GLN A 140 29.57 27.93 -11.03
CA GLN A 140 31.02 27.68 -10.97
C GLN A 140 31.43 26.48 -10.08
N ASN A 141 30.51 25.96 -9.27
CA ASN A 141 30.76 24.88 -8.30
C ASN A 141 30.11 23.57 -8.75
N VAL A 142 28.87 23.61 -9.26
CA VAL A 142 28.12 22.44 -9.75
C VAL A 142 28.94 21.55 -10.70
N LYS A 143 29.72 22.12 -11.63
CA LYS A 143 30.54 21.32 -12.57
C LYS A 143 31.61 20.48 -11.87
N LEU A 144 32.18 20.96 -10.76
CA LEU A 144 33.17 20.20 -9.99
C LEU A 144 32.48 19.17 -9.09
N VAL A 145 31.41 19.57 -8.41
CA VAL A 145 30.64 18.68 -7.53
C VAL A 145 30.11 17.47 -8.32
N MET A 146 29.61 17.69 -9.55
CA MET A 146 29.16 16.62 -10.45
C MET A 146 30.28 15.76 -11.07
N MET A 147 31.57 16.00 -10.76
CA MET A 147 32.65 15.04 -11.07
C MET A 147 32.74 13.91 -10.04
N ASP A 148 32.19 14.15 -8.84
CA ASP A 148 32.07 13.13 -7.81
C ASP A 148 30.76 12.36 -7.98
N ALA A 149 30.83 11.03 -7.87
CA ALA A 149 29.64 10.19 -7.91
C ALA A 149 28.61 10.56 -6.81
N GLY A 150 29.05 11.08 -5.64
CA GLY A 150 28.19 11.60 -4.57
C GLY A 150 27.65 13.02 -4.78
N GLY A 151 28.03 13.71 -5.85
CA GLY A 151 27.80 15.16 -6.01
C GLY A 151 26.33 15.60 -6.01
N ARG A 152 25.41 14.76 -6.51
CA ARG A 152 23.97 15.07 -6.52
C ARG A 152 23.37 15.14 -5.11
N ASP A 153 24.01 14.48 -4.16
CA ASP A 153 23.54 14.35 -2.79
C ASP A 153 24.03 15.57 -2.01
N ILE A 154 25.30 15.96 -2.20
CA ILE A 154 25.90 17.18 -1.64
C ILE A 154 25.24 18.47 -2.17
N LEU A 155 24.76 18.51 -3.42
CA LEU A 155 24.00 19.67 -3.92
C LEU A 155 22.64 19.88 -3.24
N SER A 156 22.13 18.91 -2.46
CA SER A 156 20.91 19.08 -1.64
C SER A 156 21.17 19.65 -0.24
N LEU A 157 22.43 19.82 0.15
CA LEU A 157 22.83 20.55 1.35
C LEU A 157 22.49 22.06 1.28
N GLU A 158 22.07 22.54 0.12
CA GLU A 158 21.52 23.88 -0.07
C GLU A 158 20.13 23.86 -0.68
N ARG A 159 19.24 24.64 -0.07
CA ARG A 159 17.90 24.94 -0.56
C ARG A 159 17.89 26.29 -1.26
N ALA A 160 16.92 26.51 -2.14
CA ALA A 160 16.69 27.80 -2.78
C ALA A 160 15.42 28.45 -2.21
N GLU A 161 15.57 29.48 -1.38
CA GLU A 161 14.48 30.21 -0.75
C GLU A 161 14.53 31.68 -1.17
N ASN A 162 13.42 32.21 -1.71
CA ASN A 162 13.31 33.59 -2.24
C ASN A 162 14.46 34.00 -3.19
N GLY A 163 15.01 33.05 -3.95
CA GLY A 163 16.10 33.27 -4.91
C GLY A 163 17.51 33.28 -4.29
N LYS A 164 17.65 33.03 -2.98
CA LYS A 164 18.94 32.86 -2.28
C LYS A 164 19.17 31.39 -1.93
N PHE A 165 20.43 31.00 -1.75
CA PHE A 165 20.78 29.69 -1.21
C PHE A 165 20.87 29.72 0.32
N VAL A 166 20.30 28.72 0.98
CA VAL A 166 20.33 28.54 2.45
C VAL A 166 20.71 27.09 2.80
N LYS A 167 21.34 26.88 3.97
CA LYS A 167 21.70 25.53 4.48
C LYS A 167 20.46 24.62 4.58
N ALA A 168 20.66 23.31 4.43
CA ALA A 168 19.68 22.27 4.75
C ALA A 168 19.52 22.05 6.27
N ASP A 169 18.45 21.38 6.74
CA ASP A 169 18.20 21.27 8.20
C ASP A 169 19.22 20.40 8.93
N ILE A 170 19.91 19.50 8.22
CA ILE A 170 20.94 18.63 8.79
C ILE A 170 22.08 19.39 9.49
N PHE A 171 22.36 20.63 9.06
CA PHE A 171 23.34 21.52 9.70
C PHE A 171 22.90 22.02 11.09
N GLU A 172 21.61 21.95 11.40
CA GLU A 172 21.01 22.50 12.63
C GLU A 172 20.51 21.38 13.56
N ARG A 173 19.88 20.33 13.01
CA ARG A 173 19.23 19.23 13.73
C ARG A 173 19.35 17.90 12.97
N PRO A 174 19.12 16.75 13.61
CA PRO A 174 18.93 15.48 12.90
C PRO A 174 17.70 15.54 11.98
N VAL A 175 17.77 14.79 10.88
CA VAL A 175 16.74 14.79 9.81
C VAL A 175 16.20 13.39 9.49
N SER A 176 16.86 12.34 9.99
CA SER A 176 16.47 10.94 9.86
C SER A 176 15.56 10.46 11.00
N PHE A 177 15.66 11.07 12.18
CA PHE A 177 14.85 10.82 13.37
C PHE A 177 14.65 12.14 14.15
N SER A 178 13.78 12.14 15.16
CA SER A 178 13.44 13.33 15.95
C SER A 178 14.25 13.44 17.24
N VAL A 179 14.61 14.65 17.64
CA VAL A 179 15.29 14.94 18.92
C VAL A 179 14.27 15.49 19.90
N GLU A 180 14.40 15.11 21.17
CA GLU A 180 13.53 15.61 22.23
C GLU A 180 13.58 17.14 22.33
N SER A 181 12.41 17.76 22.15
CA SER A 181 12.14 19.11 22.62
C SER A 181 11.03 19.02 23.67
N HIS A 182 11.29 19.58 24.86
CA HIS A 182 10.25 19.74 25.88
C HIS A 182 9.31 20.85 25.40
N ALA A 183 8.26 20.47 24.68
CA ALA A 183 7.09 21.32 24.55
C ALA A 183 6.42 21.37 25.93
N ASN A 184 6.40 22.53 26.58
CA ASN A 184 5.57 22.70 27.78
C ASN A 184 4.10 22.52 27.38
N VAL A 185 3.42 21.59 28.03
CA VAL A 185 2.08 21.15 27.66
C VAL A 185 1.03 21.81 28.54
N GLY A 186 -0.12 22.19 27.95
CA GLY A 186 -1.11 23.03 28.63
C GLY A 186 -2.07 22.28 29.55
N SER A 187 -2.22 20.96 29.39
CA SER A 187 -3.16 20.16 30.19
C SER A 187 -2.63 18.74 30.52
N PRO A 188 -3.14 18.10 31.60
CA PRO A 188 -2.87 16.70 31.91
C PRO A 188 -3.20 15.72 30.77
N GLU A 189 -4.15 16.04 29.90
CA GLU A 189 -4.60 15.18 28.80
C GLU A 189 -3.62 15.20 27.61
N GLU A 190 -3.14 16.39 27.23
CA GLU A 190 -2.08 16.49 26.21
C GLU A 190 -0.73 16.02 26.78
N ALA A 191 -0.50 16.10 28.10
CA ALA A 191 0.70 15.56 28.75
C ALA A 191 0.71 14.03 28.78
N LEU A 192 -0.43 13.42 29.13
CA LEU A 192 -0.69 11.99 28.96
C LEU A 192 -0.45 11.55 27.52
N SER A 193 -0.93 12.33 26.54
CA SER A 193 -0.71 12.07 25.11
C SER A 193 0.77 12.12 24.72
N ALA A 194 1.53 13.09 25.23
CA ALA A 194 2.97 13.22 24.98
C ALA A 194 3.77 12.07 25.60
N SER A 195 3.39 11.61 26.81
CA SER A 195 3.98 10.43 27.45
C SER A 195 3.73 9.14 26.67
N LEU A 196 2.47 8.89 26.31
CA LEU A 196 2.06 7.72 25.54
C LEU A 196 2.78 7.61 24.21
N ASN A 197 3.16 8.76 23.63
CA ASN A 197 4.10 8.76 22.52
C ASN A 197 5.52 8.39 22.98
N LYS A 198 6.17 9.23 23.79
CA LYS A 198 7.62 9.15 24.09
C LYS A 198 8.04 7.78 24.63
N PHE A 199 7.23 7.16 25.48
CA PHE A 199 7.56 5.88 26.12
C PHE A 199 6.66 4.71 25.68
N GLY A 200 5.62 4.97 24.87
CA GLY A 200 4.60 3.96 24.58
C GLY A 200 3.70 3.61 25.79
N THR A 201 3.78 4.36 26.89
CA THR A 201 3.20 4.08 28.20
C THR A 201 2.88 5.39 28.95
N VAL A 202 2.23 5.30 30.11
CA VAL A 202 2.02 6.45 31.01
C VAL A 202 3.20 6.54 31.99
N ASP A 203 4.07 7.51 31.74
CA ASP A 203 5.24 7.89 32.53
C ASP A 203 4.92 9.17 33.30
N LEU A 204 4.65 9.01 34.59
CA LEU A 204 4.20 10.12 35.44
C LEU A 204 5.32 11.13 35.72
N ASP A 205 6.59 10.76 35.63
CA ASP A 205 7.70 11.66 35.92
C ASP A 205 7.97 12.59 34.74
N TYR A 206 7.98 12.08 33.50
CA TYR A 206 8.00 12.93 32.31
C TYR A 206 6.76 13.83 32.22
N MET A 207 5.57 13.35 32.58
CA MET A 207 4.36 14.19 32.62
C MET A 207 4.51 15.38 33.60
N ARG A 208 5.31 15.25 34.66
CA ARG A 208 5.67 16.30 35.63
C ARG A 208 6.84 17.18 35.19
N GLU A 209 7.61 16.77 34.17
CA GLU A 209 8.61 17.64 33.53
C GLU A 209 7.95 18.58 32.50
N ILE A 210 6.90 18.11 31.82
CA ILE A 210 6.19 18.89 30.77
C ILE A 210 4.95 19.64 31.25
N THR A 211 4.51 19.42 32.49
CA THR A 211 3.47 20.22 33.16
C THR A 211 3.90 20.62 34.57
N ASP A 212 3.59 21.86 34.98
CA ASP A 212 3.83 22.36 36.34
C ASP A 212 2.83 21.77 37.37
N SER A 213 2.66 20.44 37.39
CA SER A 213 1.65 19.70 38.18
C SER A 213 2.28 18.59 39.05
N THR A 214 1.61 18.18 40.13
CA THR A 214 2.07 17.03 40.93
C THR A 214 1.56 15.69 40.39
N ALA A 215 2.17 14.59 40.83
CA ALA A 215 1.68 13.24 40.52
C ALA A 215 0.23 13.02 41.01
N GLU A 216 -0.13 13.55 42.17
CA GLU A 216 -1.48 13.41 42.74
C GLU A 216 -2.52 14.21 41.94
N ASP A 217 -2.17 15.42 41.50
CA ASP A 217 -3.03 16.23 40.61
C ASP A 217 -3.27 15.52 39.27
N LEU A 218 -2.21 14.98 38.66
CA LEU A 218 -2.29 14.24 37.39
C LEU A 218 -3.12 12.96 37.52
N LEU A 219 -2.91 12.16 38.57
CA LEU A 219 -3.70 10.95 38.83
C LEU A 219 -5.18 11.27 39.12
N THR A 220 -5.46 12.39 39.80
CA THR A 220 -6.82 12.84 40.10
C THR A 220 -7.52 13.37 38.84
N ALA A 221 -6.85 14.20 38.04
CA ALA A 221 -7.39 14.73 36.79
C ALA A 221 -7.64 13.65 35.72
N LEU A 222 -6.89 12.55 35.78
CA LEU A 222 -6.99 11.41 34.86
C LEU A 222 -7.73 10.20 35.46
N GLN A 223 -8.39 10.37 36.61
CA GLN A 223 -9.12 9.28 37.26
C GLN A 223 -10.20 8.70 36.34
N GLY A 224 -10.20 7.37 36.17
CA GLY A 224 -11.10 6.68 35.23
C GLY A 224 -10.71 6.80 33.75
N ARG A 225 -9.62 7.53 33.41
CA ARG A 225 -8.96 7.51 32.09
C ARG A 225 -7.65 6.71 32.07
N ILE A 226 -7.03 6.47 33.23
CA ILE A 226 -5.89 5.57 33.40
C ILE A 226 -6.17 4.52 34.48
N TYR A 227 -5.57 3.34 34.33
CA TYR A 227 -5.57 2.25 35.30
C TYR A 227 -4.13 1.78 35.55
N TYR A 228 -3.85 1.30 36.77
CA TYR A 228 -2.56 0.71 37.10
C TYR A 228 -2.52 -0.76 36.64
N ASN A 229 -1.57 -1.09 35.76
CA ASN A 229 -1.36 -2.45 35.28
C ASN A 229 -0.11 -3.05 35.97
N PRO A 230 -0.27 -3.99 36.92
CA PRO A 230 0.86 -4.54 37.67
C PRO A 230 1.78 -5.40 36.80
N LEU A 231 1.29 -5.93 35.67
CA LEU A 231 2.07 -6.78 34.74
C LEU A 231 3.16 -6.01 33.99
N VAL A 232 3.07 -4.68 33.96
CA VAL A 232 4.08 -3.76 33.42
C VAL A 232 4.56 -2.75 34.48
N THR A 233 4.14 -2.91 35.74
CA THR A 233 4.46 -2.03 36.89
C THR A 233 4.21 -0.54 36.65
N GLY A 234 3.23 -0.18 35.80
CA GLY A 234 2.97 1.19 35.36
C GLY A 234 1.50 1.44 35.03
N TYR A 235 1.16 2.66 34.64
CA TYR A 235 -0.20 3.02 34.25
C TYR A 235 -0.41 2.82 32.73
N GLU A 236 -1.62 2.43 32.35
CA GLU A 236 -2.10 2.42 30.97
C GLU A 236 -3.42 3.19 30.86
N ILE A 237 -3.67 3.84 29.71
CA ILE A 237 -4.98 4.46 29.45
C ILE A 237 -6.08 3.41 29.36
N LYS A 238 -7.27 3.77 29.83
CA LYS A 238 -8.51 2.99 29.74
C LYS A 238 -8.68 2.39 28.35
N ASP A 239 -8.64 3.21 27.31
CA ASP A 239 -8.91 2.83 25.92
C ASP A 239 -7.92 1.79 25.35
N ARG A 240 -6.80 1.52 26.04
CA ARG A 240 -5.83 0.45 25.75
C ARG A 240 -5.86 -0.66 26.80
N PHE A 241 -6.14 -0.32 28.05
CA PHE A 241 -6.20 -1.25 29.16
C PHE A 241 -7.43 -2.16 29.07
N ILE A 242 -8.63 -1.60 28.87
CA ILE A 242 -9.88 -2.37 28.68
C ILE A 242 -10.13 -2.79 27.22
N ALA A 243 -9.11 -2.75 26.36
CA ALA A 243 -9.19 -3.17 24.96
C ALA A 243 -8.20 -4.32 24.66
N GLY A 244 -8.39 -4.98 23.51
CA GLY A 244 -7.64 -6.20 23.20
C GLY A 244 -8.12 -7.39 24.04
N ASN A 245 -7.25 -8.39 24.27
CA ASN A 245 -7.58 -9.59 25.05
C ASN A 245 -7.73 -9.27 26.56
N VAL A 246 -8.96 -8.95 27.01
CA VAL A 246 -9.22 -8.62 28.42
C VAL A 246 -9.20 -9.83 29.34
N ILE A 247 -9.59 -11.01 28.84
CA ILE A 247 -9.60 -12.26 29.62
C ILE A 247 -8.17 -12.66 30.01
N GLU A 248 -7.22 -12.63 29.07
CA GLU A 248 -5.80 -12.91 29.35
C GLU A 248 -5.19 -11.87 30.31
N LYS A 249 -5.59 -10.59 30.20
CA LYS A 249 -5.17 -9.55 31.14
C LYS A 249 -5.72 -9.82 32.55
N ALA A 250 -7.00 -10.17 32.66
CA ALA A 250 -7.65 -10.45 33.94
C ALA A 250 -7.04 -11.69 34.62
N GLU A 251 -6.91 -12.82 33.91
CA GLU A 251 -6.30 -14.05 34.41
C GLU A 251 -4.86 -13.83 34.90
N ARG A 252 -4.07 -13.01 34.18
CA ARG A 252 -2.70 -12.67 34.59
C ARG A 252 -2.64 -11.71 35.79
N ILE A 253 -3.57 -10.77 35.90
CA ILE A 253 -3.66 -9.87 37.07
C ILE A 253 -4.12 -10.66 38.31
N GLU A 254 -5.07 -11.60 38.18
CA GLU A 254 -5.46 -12.50 39.29
C GLU A 254 -4.30 -13.38 39.76
N ALA A 255 -3.51 -13.94 38.84
CA ALA A 255 -2.30 -14.68 39.19
C ALA A 255 -1.30 -13.79 39.96
N TRP A 256 -1.02 -12.59 39.47
CA TRP A 256 -0.15 -11.62 40.14
C TRP A 256 -0.67 -11.24 41.54
N MET A 257 -1.99 -11.06 41.70
CA MET A 257 -2.61 -10.78 43.01
C MET A 257 -2.45 -11.93 44.00
N GLY A 258 -2.52 -13.18 43.52
CA GLY A 258 -2.27 -14.37 44.32
C GLY A 258 -0.80 -14.51 44.76
N GLU A 259 0.14 -14.05 43.93
CA GLU A 259 1.57 -14.04 44.23
C GLU A 259 2.00 -12.85 45.13
N ASN A 260 1.26 -11.73 45.12
CA ASN A 260 1.64 -10.47 45.79
C ASN A 260 0.57 -9.95 46.79
N PRO A 261 0.12 -10.76 47.76
CA PRO A 261 -1.04 -10.44 48.61
C PRO A 261 -0.87 -9.21 49.52
N GLU A 262 0.36 -8.84 49.86
CA GLU A 262 0.69 -7.72 50.77
C GLU A 262 1.04 -6.40 50.03
N SER A 263 0.81 -6.31 48.71
CA SER A 263 1.15 -5.12 47.93
C SER A 263 0.31 -3.89 48.30
N GLU A 264 0.97 -2.76 48.59
CA GLU A 264 0.31 -1.49 48.93
C GLU A 264 -0.64 -0.98 47.84
N ARG A 265 -0.36 -1.29 46.55
CA ARG A 265 -1.20 -0.92 45.39
C ARG A 265 -2.36 -1.89 45.11
N MET A 266 -2.70 -2.75 46.06
CA MET A 266 -3.85 -3.65 45.96
C MET A 266 -5.20 -2.96 45.67
N PRO A 267 -5.50 -1.73 46.15
CA PRO A 267 -6.71 -1.01 45.77
C PRO A 267 -6.79 -0.72 44.26
N GLU A 268 -5.73 -0.17 43.67
CA GLU A 268 -5.68 0.17 42.24
C GLU A 268 -5.71 -1.08 41.37
N VAL A 269 -5.02 -2.16 41.78
CA VAL A 269 -5.04 -3.43 41.05
C VAL A 269 -6.44 -4.07 41.08
N LYS A 270 -7.18 -3.97 42.19
CA LYS A 270 -8.58 -4.43 42.27
C LYS A 270 -9.49 -3.62 41.35
N GLN A 271 -9.37 -2.30 41.35
CA GLN A 271 -10.12 -1.43 40.44
C GLN A 271 -9.81 -1.74 38.96
N ALA A 272 -8.54 -2.03 38.65
CA ALA A 272 -8.11 -2.43 37.32
C ALA A 272 -8.69 -3.81 36.91
N LEU A 273 -8.71 -4.79 37.81
CA LEU A 273 -9.32 -6.10 37.54
C LEU A 273 -10.85 -6.00 37.36
N GLU A 274 -11.52 -5.20 38.18
CA GLU A 274 -12.96 -4.95 38.07
C GLU A 274 -13.31 -4.28 36.74
N ALA A 275 -12.52 -3.27 36.31
CA ALA A 275 -12.67 -2.63 35.01
C ALA A 275 -12.39 -3.53 33.79
N LEU A 276 -11.63 -4.63 33.95
CA LEU A 276 -11.49 -5.66 32.91
C LEU A 276 -12.70 -6.58 32.87
N LYS A 277 -13.22 -6.99 34.03
CA LYS A 277 -14.39 -7.89 34.13
C LYS A 277 -15.68 -7.24 33.66
N ASP A 278 -15.89 -5.97 33.99
CA ASP A 278 -17.00 -5.15 33.45
C ASP A 278 -16.90 -4.95 31.92
N ALA A 279 -15.72 -5.16 31.34
CA ALA A 279 -15.49 -5.07 29.90
C ALA A 279 -15.56 -6.44 29.19
N GLU A 280 -15.59 -7.58 29.89
CA GLU A 280 -15.56 -8.90 29.27
C GLU A 280 -16.72 -9.09 28.27
N PRO A 281 -16.44 -9.52 27.02
CA PRO A 281 -17.49 -9.82 26.05
C PRO A 281 -18.46 -10.89 26.59
N PRO A 282 -19.78 -10.75 26.37
CA PRO A 282 -20.74 -11.79 26.74
C PRO A 282 -20.31 -13.16 26.23
N ARG A 283 -20.15 -14.12 27.13
CA ARG A 283 -19.65 -15.47 26.81
C ARG A 283 -20.61 -16.17 25.86
N ILE A 284 -20.13 -16.50 24.66
CA ILE A 284 -20.91 -17.23 23.65
C ILE A 284 -21.09 -18.67 24.13
N ALA A 285 -22.34 -19.16 24.15
CA ALA A 285 -22.70 -20.51 24.57
C ALA A 285 -22.30 -21.55 23.51
N PHE A 286 -22.31 -22.85 23.85
CA PHE A 286 -21.95 -23.89 22.87
C PHE A 286 -22.94 -23.93 21.69
N GLU A 287 -24.20 -23.67 21.99
CA GLU A 287 -25.35 -23.70 21.09
C GLU A 287 -25.33 -22.58 20.03
N ASP A 288 -24.55 -21.51 20.28
CA ASP A 288 -24.36 -20.37 19.38
C ASP A 288 -23.10 -20.50 18.50
N LEU A 289 -22.33 -21.60 18.61
CA LEU A 289 -21.04 -21.77 17.92
C LEU A 289 -21.13 -22.55 16.60
N ASP A 290 -20.96 -21.83 15.50
CA ASP A 290 -20.77 -22.39 14.14
C ASP A 290 -19.40 -23.10 14.03
N PHE A 291 -19.37 -24.43 14.18
CA PHE A 291 -18.17 -25.26 13.98
C PHE A 291 -18.03 -25.77 12.54
N ASN A 292 -16.86 -25.60 11.92
CA ASN A 292 -16.46 -26.35 10.73
C ASN A 292 -15.48 -27.48 11.06
N PHE A 293 -15.64 -28.58 10.34
CA PHE A 293 -14.59 -29.59 10.22
C PHE A 293 -13.33 -29.00 9.56
N GLY A 294 -12.17 -29.21 10.18
CA GLY A 294 -10.87 -28.70 9.70
C GLY A 294 -10.47 -27.29 10.18
N GLU A 295 -11.16 -26.67 11.13
CA GLU A 295 -10.71 -25.44 11.80
C GLU A 295 -9.41 -25.65 12.61
N ARG A 296 -8.42 -24.78 12.39
CA ARG A 296 -7.03 -24.98 12.84
C ARG A 296 -6.85 -24.86 14.36
N TRP A 297 -7.78 -24.22 15.04
CA TRP A 297 -7.73 -24.04 16.50
C TRP A 297 -8.25 -25.25 17.30
N ILE A 298 -9.00 -26.16 16.64
CA ILE A 298 -9.54 -27.38 17.26
C ILE A 298 -8.45 -28.46 17.28
N PRO A 299 -8.15 -29.10 18.43
CA PRO A 299 -7.11 -30.12 18.51
C PRO A 299 -7.38 -31.30 17.56
N THR A 300 -6.36 -31.77 16.83
CA THR A 300 -6.54 -32.83 15.81
C THR A 300 -7.06 -34.15 16.38
N GLY A 301 -6.85 -34.41 17.68
CA GLY A 301 -7.45 -35.54 18.40
C GLY A 301 -8.97 -35.56 18.40
N VAL A 302 -9.63 -34.40 18.29
CA VAL A 302 -11.10 -34.28 18.16
C VAL A 302 -11.55 -34.80 16.80
N TYR A 303 -10.90 -34.35 15.72
CA TYR A 303 -11.15 -34.84 14.37
C TYR A 303 -10.81 -36.33 14.23
N ALA A 304 -9.74 -36.79 14.86
CA ALA A 304 -9.34 -38.20 14.89
C ALA A 304 -10.42 -39.08 15.58
N ALA A 305 -10.98 -38.63 16.71
CA ALA A 305 -12.05 -39.33 17.42
C ALA A 305 -13.34 -39.43 16.59
N TYR A 306 -13.79 -38.32 16.00
CA TYR A 306 -14.95 -38.30 15.09
C TYR A 306 -14.75 -39.27 13.91
N MET A 307 -13.64 -39.15 13.18
CA MET A 307 -13.40 -39.98 12.00
C MET A 307 -13.19 -41.46 12.34
N SER A 308 -12.66 -41.77 13.52
CA SER A 308 -12.55 -43.15 13.98
C SER A 308 -13.92 -43.80 14.22
N ARG A 309 -14.89 -43.04 14.74
CA ARG A 309 -16.30 -43.46 14.86
C ARG A 309 -17.00 -43.51 13.50
N LEU A 310 -16.74 -42.56 12.60
CA LEU A 310 -17.39 -42.57 11.29
C LEU A 310 -16.96 -43.78 10.46
N PHE A 311 -15.66 -44.09 10.42
CA PHE A 311 -15.07 -45.14 9.57
C PHE A 311 -14.87 -46.52 10.24
N ASP A 312 -15.22 -46.70 11.53
CA ASP A 312 -15.04 -47.94 12.31
C ASP A 312 -13.59 -48.51 12.31
N THR A 313 -12.62 -47.61 12.43
CA THR A 313 -11.17 -47.93 12.43
C THR A 313 -10.39 -46.86 13.19
N GLU A 314 -9.19 -47.16 13.68
CA GLU A 314 -8.35 -46.13 14.32
C GLU A 314 -7.85 -45.13 13.25
N VAL A 315 -8.34 -43.89 13.28
CA VAL A 315 -7.90 -42.80 12.40
C VAL A 315 -6.97 -41.86 13.16
N LYS A 316 -5.79 -41.60 12.61
CA LYS A 316 -4.78 -40.68 13.14
C LYS A 316 -4.66 -39.45 12.25
N ILE A 317 -4.76 -38.27 12.84
CA ILE A 317 -4.72 -36.98 12.15
C ILE A 317 -3.68 -36.07 12.82
N ALA A 318 -2.72 -35.58 12.04
CA ALA A 318 -1.72 -34.61 12.47
C ALA A 318 -1.64 -33.45 11.48
N TYR A 319 -1.54 -32.23 12.00
CA TYR A 319 -1.55 -30.98 11.25
C TYR A 319 -0.14 -30.37 11.25
N SER A 320 0.31 -29.89 10.09
CA SER A 320 1.54 -29.12 9.93
C SER A 320 1.19 -27.64 9.74
N ALA A 321 1.58 -26.79 10.69
CA ALA A 321 1.20 -25.38 10.74
C ALA A 321 1.93 -24.50 9.71
N SER A 322 3.19 -24.80 9.37
CA SER A 322 3.94 -24.12 8.31
C SER A 322 3.36 -24.38 6.93
N MET A 323 2.85 -25.60 6.71
CA MET A 323 2.19 -26.01 5.46
C MET A 323 0.72 -25.65 5.38
N ASP A 324 0.05 -25.47 6.52
CA ASP A 324 -1.40 -25.56 6.64
C ASP A 324 -1.96 -26.91 6.12
N GLU A 325 -1.22 -28.02 6.32
CA GLU A 325 -1.50 -29.33 5.70
C GLU A 325 -1.90 -30.39 6.74
N PHE A 326 -2.98 -31.12 6.50
CA PHE A 326 -3.35 -32.29 7.28
C PHE A 326 -2.75 -33.57 6.69
N SER A 327 -2.09 -34.35 7.54
CA SER A 327 -1.72 -35.74 7.30
C SER A 327 -2.73 -36.66 8.00
N VAL A 328 -3.17 -37.70 7.28
CA VAL A 328 -4.19 -38.63 7.75
C VAL A 328 -3.75 -40.07 7.51
N ALA A 329 -3.95 -40.94 8.50
CA ALA A 329 -3.66 -42.37 8.45
C ALA A 329 -4.79 -43.16 9.11
N CYS A 330 -4.97 -44.41 8.72
CA CYS A 330 -5.91 -45.35 9.35
C CYS A 330 -5.19 -46.66 9.68
N GLY A 331 -5.53 -47.31 10.79
CA GLY A 331 -4.95 -48.60 11.18
C GLY A 331 -5.22 -49.71 10.17
N TYR A 332 -6.45 -49.77 9.65
CA TYR A 332 -6.86 -50.59 8.51
C TYR A 332 -8.01 -49.92 7.74
N ARG A 333 -8.18 -50.28 6.46
CA ARG A 333 -9.31 -49.84 5.65
C ARG A 333 -10.55 -50.70 5.91
N THR A 334 -11.69 -50.07 6.15
CA THR A 334 -13.02 -50.68 6.27
C THR A 334 -13.82 -50.55 4.98
N MET A 335 -14.93 -51.31 4.84
CA MET A 335 -15.88 -51.14 3.72
C MET A 335 -16.45 -49.71 3.64
N LYS A 336 -16.55 -49.01 4.79
CA LYS A 336 -16.89 -47.59 4.80
C LYS A 336 -15.89 -46.76 3.99
N ILE A 337 -14.60 -46.99 4.19
CA ILE A 337 -13.53 -46.30 3.45
C ILE A 337 -13.46 -46.77 1.99
N THR A 338 -13.60 -48.07 1.72
CA THR A 338 -13.33 -48.66 0.38
C THR A 338 -14.52 -48.66 -0.57
N ASP A 339 -15.75 -48.58 -0.08
CA ASP A 339 -16.96 -48.79 -0.88
C ASP A 339 -18.04 -47.72 -0.63
N GLU A 340 -18.34 -47.37 0.63
CA GLU A 340 -19.38 -46.38 0.98
C GLU A 340 -18.95 -44.95 0.66
N PHE A 341 -17.75 -44.55 1.11
CA PHE A 341 -17.11 -43.27 0.80
C PHE A 341 -16.16 -43.38 -0.41
N LEU A 342 -16.46 -44.27 -1.36
CA LEU A 342 -15.71 -44.44 -2.61
C LEU A 342 -16.38 -43.67 -3.76
N VAL A 343 -15.68 -42.67 -4.27
CA VAL A 343 -16.04 -42.03 -5.54
C VAL A 343 -15.21 -42.65 -6.66
N LYS A 344 -15.88 -43.34 -7.59
CA LYS A 344 -15.24 -43.88 -8.80
C LYS A 344 -15.09 -42.79 -9.84
N GLY A 345 -13.90 -42.64 -10.42
CA GLY A 345 -13.58 -41.60 -11.39
C GLY A 345 -12.80 -42.13 -12.58
N TYR A 346 -13.04 -41.57 -13.77
CA TYR A 346 -12.56 -42.10 -15.05
C TYR A 346 -11.06 -42.43 -15.09
N TYR A 347 -10.22 -41.59 -14.46
CA TYR A 347 -8.76 -41.80 -14.37
C TYR A 347 -8.27 -42.26 -12.99
N ARG A 348 -9.09 -42.14 -11.93
CA ARG A 348 -8.72 -42.40 -10.53
C ARG A 348 -9.97 -42.50 -9.66
N ASN A 349 -9.98 -43.48 -8.76
CA ASN A 349 -10.95 -43.55 -7.66
C ASN A 349 -10.42 -42.81 -6.43
N TYR A 350 -11.33 -42.20 -5.66
CA TYR A 350 -11.06 -41.51 -4.40
C TYR A 350 -11.76 -42.28 -3.27
N ASP A 351 -10.98 -42.86 -2.36
CA ASP A 351 -11.49 -43.59 -1.18
C ASP A 351 -11.80 -42.62 -0.02
N GLY A 352 -12.44 -43.12 1.04
CA GLY A 352 -12.84 -42.29 2.20
C GLY A 352 -11.68 -41.53 2.87
N MET A 353 -10.44 -42.01 2.77
CA MET A 353 -9.26 -41.28 3.30
C MET A 353 -8.84 -40.11 2.39
N HIS A 354 -9.09 -40.21 1.08
CA HIS A 354 -8.93 -39.08 0.17
C HIS A 354 -10.02 -38.03 0.42
N LEU A 355 -11.28 -38.46 0.59
CA LEU A 355 -12.40 -37.56 0.88
C LEU A 355 -12.25 -36.88 2.25
N LEU A 356 -11.78 -37.60 3.28
CA LEU A 356 -11.39 -37.02 4.58
C LEU A 356 -10.37 -35.88 4.42
N LYS A 357 -9.28 -36.10 3.68
CA LYS A 357 -8.27 -35.05 3.47
C LYS A 357 -8.87 -33.84 2.73
N HIS A 358 -9.73 -34.07 1.75
CA HIS A 358 -10.46 -33.03 1.06
C HIS A 358 -11.43 -32.25 1.98
N ALA A 359 -12.14 -32.95 2.87
CA ALA A 359 -13.06 -32.40 3.85
C ALA A 359 -12.36 -31.52 4.91
N LEU A 360 -11.21 -31.95 5.45
CA LEU A 360 -10.38 -31.16 6.37
C LEU A 360 -9.86 -29.87 5.73
N HIS A 361 -9.53 -29.90 4.44
CA HIS A 361 -9.08 -28.71 3.69
C HIS A 361 -10.22 -27.89 3.07
N ASN A 362 -11.49 -28.28 3.23
CA ASN A 362 -12.64 -27.62 2.58
C ASN A 362 -12.45 -27.50 1.05
N THR A 363 -12.05 -28.60 0.39
CA THR A 363 -11.75 -28.69 -1.05
C THR A 363 -12.46 -29.87 -1.70
N CYS A 364 -12.74 -29.78 -3.00
CA CYS A 364 -13.19 -30.91 -3.82
C CYS A 364 -12.02 -31.52 -4.63
N PRO A 365 -11.92 -32.87 -4.78
CA PRO A 365 -11.06 -33.49 -5.77
C PRO A 365 -11.37 -32.98 -7.19
N ASP A 366 -10.36 -32.85 -8.04
CA ASP A 366 -10.59 -32.56 -9.46
C ASP A 366 -10.77 -33.88 -10.22
N MET A 367 -11.90 -34.00 -10.92
CA MET A 367 -12.25 -35.20 -11.69
C MET A 367 -12.48 -34.82 -13.15
N MET A 368 -11.85 -35.58 -14.03
CA MET A 368 -11.92 -35.43 -15.48
C MET A 368 -12.34 -36.76 -16.09
N LYS A 369 -13.14 -36.71 -17.16
CA LYS A 369 -13.47 -37.85 -18.03
C LYS A 369 -13.01 -37.56 -19.46
N SER A 370 -12.65 -38.61 -20.20
CA SER A 370 -12.42 -38.51 -21.65
C SER A 370 -13.76 -38.48 -22.37
N ILE A 371 -13.95 -37.55 -23.30
CA ILE A 371 -15.12 -37.51 -24.19
C ILE A 371 -14.80 -37.95 -25.62
N GLY A 372 -13.56 -38.35 -25.89
CA GLY A 372 -13.04 -38.67 -27.22
C GLY A 372 -11.53 -38.46 -27.29
N ARG A 373 -10.97 -38.50 -28.50
CA ARG A 373 -9.56 -38.15 -28.75
C ARG A 373 -9.45 -37.00 -29.72
N ASP A 374 -8.42 -36.18 -29.56
CA ASP A 374 -8.07 -35.12 -30.49
C ASP A 374 -7.43 -35.70 -31.78
N GLU A 375 -7.17 -34.83 -32.76
CA GLU A 375 -6.56 -35.18 -34.04
C GLU A 375 -5.11 -35.69 -33.92
N HIS A 376 -4.52 -35.61 -32.71
CA HIS A 376 -3.19 -36.11 -32.38
C HIS A 376 -3.25 -37.39 -31.50
N GLY A 377 -4.46 -37.90 -31.21
CA GLY A 377 -4.69 -39.13 -30.44
C GLY A 377 -4.71 -38.98 -28.93
N ASN A 378 -4.63 -37.77 -28.37
CA ASN A 378 -4.73 -37.53 -26.92
C ASN A 378 -6.19 -37.51 -26.46
N ASP A 379 -6.47 -37.95 -25.23
CA ASP A 379 -7.81 -37.84 -24.65
C ASP A 379 -8.27 -36.37 -24.52
N ILE A 380 -9.46 -36.06 -25.06
CA ILE A 380 -10.15 -34.79 -24.83
C ILE A 380 -10.76 -34.83 -23.43
N LYS A 381 -10.07 -34.22 -22.47
CA LYS A 381 -10.43 -34.22 -21.05
C LYS A 381 -11.41 -33.10 -20.72
N VAL A 382 -12.61 -33.49 -20.30
CA VAL A 382 -13.66 -32.60 -19.80
C VAL A 382 -13.95 -32.93 -18.34
N ARG A 383 -14.36 -31.93 -17.55
CA ARG A 383 -14.64 -32.12 -16.12
C ARG A 383 -15.80 -33.09 -15.92
N ASP A 384 -15.65 -33.98 -14.96
CA ASP A 384 -16.66 -34.98 -14.64
C ASP A 384 -17.62 -34.46 -13.55
N SER A 385 -18.59 -33.63 -13.96
CA SER A 385 -19.52 -32.95 -13.05
C SER A 385 -20.26 -33.90 -12.11
N GLU A 386 -20.62 -35.10 -12.58
CA GLU A 386 -21.33 -36.12 -11.79
C GLU A 386 -20.42 -36.69 -10.68
N GLY A 387 -19.17 -37.05 -11.03
CA GLY A 387 -18.17 -37.50 -10.06
C GLY A 387 -17.82 -36.42 -9.04
N ILE A 388 -17.68 -35.17 -9.48
CA ILE A 388 -17.43 -34.00 -8.61
C ILE A 388 -18.61 -33.79 -7.64
N GLN A 389 -19.85 -33.91 -8.10
CA GLN A 389 -21.03 -33.79 -7.25
C GLN A 389 -21.15 -34.93 -6.24
N LEU A 390 -20.84 -36.18 -6.64
CA LEU A 390 -20.81 -37.31 -5.72
C LEU A 390 -19.71 -37.15 -4.64
N ALA A 391 -18.54 -36.63 -5.04
CA ALA A 391 -17.46 -36.32 -4.10
C ALA A 391 -17.82 -35.20 -3.12
N ASN A 392 -18.43 -34.11 -3.60
CA ASN A 392 -18.92 -33.05 -2.72
C ASN A 392 -19.98 -33.56 -1.75
N ALA A 393 -20.98 -34.33 -2.21
CA ALA A 393 -22.00 -34.90 -1.32
C ALA A 393 -21.37 -35.76 -0.20
N LYS A 394 -20.39 -36.60 -0.51
CA LYS A 394 -19.66 -37.40 0.50
C LYS A 394 -18.68 -36.59 1.37
N ILE A 395 -18.19 -35.45 0.89
CA ILE A 395 -17.40 -34.51 1.70
C ILE A 395 -18.30 -33.73 2.66
N ASP A 396 -19.46 -33.27 2.19
CA ASP A 396 -20.45 -32.56 3.01
C ASP A 396 -21.07 -33.48 4.08
N GLU A 397 -21.27 -34.77 3.77
CA GLU A 397 -21.64 -35.81 4.75
C GLU A 397 -20.62 -35.91 5.90
N ILE A 398 -19.31 -35.95 5.60
CA ILE A 398 -18.23 -35.91 6.61
C ILE A 398 -18.22 -34.59 7.37
N ARG A 399 -18.48 -33.46 6.70
CA ARG A 399 -18.39 -32.12 7.31
C ARG A 399 -19.57 -31.80 8.22
N ASN A 400 -20.78 -32.21 7.85
CA ASN A 400 -22.01 -31.93 8.60
C ASN A 400 -22.14 -32.87 9.81
N GLY A 401 -21.88 -34.16 9.62
CA GLY A 401 -21.91 -35.15 10.71
C GLY A 401 -20.88 -34.89 11.81
N PHE A 402 -19.87 -34.04 11.57
CA PHE A 402 -18.96 -33.58 12.62
C PHE A 402 -19.66 -32.68 13.64
N SER A 403 -20.53 -31.78 13.20
CA SER A 403 -21.29 -30.89 14.10
C SER A 403 -22.33 -31.66 14.90
N GLU A 404 -23.05 -32.59 14.27
CA GLU A 404 -23.95 -33.54 14.94
C GLU A 404 -23.19 -34.36 16.00
N TRP A 405 -21.99 -34.88 15.67
CA TRP A 405 -21.15 -35.60 16.61
C TRP A 405 -20.65 -34.72 17.77
N LEU A 406 -20.37 -33.44 17.54
CA LEU A 406 -20.04 -32.47 18.59
C LEU A 406 -21.22 -32.22 19.54
N GLU A 407 -22.45 -32.18 19.01
CA GLU A 407 -23.67 -32.04 19.82
C GLU A 407 -23.94 -33.25 20.73
N GLU A 408 -23.55 -34.46 20.32
CA GLU A 408 -23.64 -35.67 21.14
C GLU A 408 -22.58 -35.76 22.27
N GLN A 409 -21.58 -34.88 22.30
CA GLN A 409 -20.51 -34.96 23.31
C GLN A 409 -20.96 -34.52 24.71
N SER A 410 -20.24 -35.01 25.73
CA SER A 410 -20.53 -34.71 27.13
C SER A 410 -20.47 -33.21 27.44
N PRO A 411 -21.24 -32.70 28.43
CA PRO A 411 -21.20 -31.29 28.81
C PRO A 411 -19.79 -30.78 29.16
N GLN A 412 -18.94 -31.63 29.76
CA GLN A 412 -17.56 -31.29 30.09
C GLN A 412 -16.65 -31.19 28.85
N PHE A 413 -16.97 -31.90 27.77
CA PHE A 413 -16.29 -31.73 26.48
C PHE A 413 -16.73 -30.42 25.81
N LYS A 414 -18.04 -30.17 25.74
CA LYS A 414 -18.62 -28.93 25.19
C LYS A 414 -18.06 -27.70 25.89
N GLU A 415 -18.11 -27.67 27.23
CA GLU A 415 -17.61 -26.56 28.05
C GLU A 415 -16.11 -26.29 27.83
N ARG A 416 -15.28 -27.33 27.65
CA ARG A 416 -13.87 -27.16 27.30
C ARG A 416 -13.68 -26.55 25.91
N LEU A 417 -14.46 -27.00 24.92
CA LEU A 417 -14.36 -26.48 23.54
C LEU A 417 -14.85 -25.02 23.48
N THR A 418 -15.97 -24.69 24.12
CA THR A 418 -16.49 -23.33 24.28
C THR A 418 -15.52 -22.41 25.02
N THR A 419 -14.85 -22.90 26.07
CA THR A 419 -13.81 -22.14 26.79
C THR A 419 -12.58 -21.89 25.91
N MET A 420 -12.12 -22.89 25.15
CA MET A 420 -11.03 -22.72 24.18
C MET A 420 -11.40 -21.71 23.08
N TYR A 421 -12.66 -21.72 22.61
CA TYR A 421 -13.14 -20.77 21.63
C TYR A 421 -13.18 -19.34 22.17
N ASN A 422 -13.84 -19.11 23.31
CA ASN A 422 -13.98 -17.79 23.90
C ASN A 422 -12.60 -17.19 24.24
N ARG A 423 -11.68 -17.97 24.85
CA ARG A 423 -10.30 -17.50 25.13
C ARG A 423 -9.47 -17.16 23.88
N LYS A 424 -9.76 -17.75 22.71
CA LYS A 424 -9.03 -17.48 21.46
C LYS A 424 -9.64 -16.37 20.60
N PHE A 425 -10.96 -16.19 20.61
CA PHE A 425 -11.68 -15.31 19.68
C PHE A 425 -12.60 -14.32 20.39
N ASN A 426 -13.53 -14.81 21.23
CA ASN A 426 -14.44 -13.95 22.01
C ASN A 426 -13.82 -13.51 23.35
N CYS A 427 -12.65 -12.88 23.26
CA CYS A 427 -11.91 -12.31 24.39
C CYS A 427 -11.50 -10.85 24.14
N PHE A 428 -11.83 -10.32 22.96
CA PHE A 428 -11.43 -8.99 22.48
C PHE A 428 -12.50 -7.93 22.69
N VAL A 429 -12.12 -6.84 23.37
CA VAL A 429 -12.96 -5.65 23.56
C VAL A 429 -12.53 -4.55 22.60
N ARG A 430 -13.52 -3.89 21.99
CA ARG A 430 -13.30 -2.76 21.07
C ARG A 430 -12.90 -1.51 21.84
N PRO A 431 -11.78 -0.84 21.48
CA PRO A 431 -11.54 0.53 21.92
C PRO A 431 -12.69 1.44 21.49
N LYS A 432 -13.05 2.43 22.33
CA LYS A 432 -13.98 3.49 21.96
C LYS A 432 -13.27 4.84 21.99
N TYR A 433 -12.75 5.24 20.84
CA TYR A 433 -12.03 6.50 20.67
C TYR A 433 -12.99 7.69 20.79
N ASP A 434 -12.83 8.51 21.83
CA ASP A 434 -13.55 9.77 22.01
C ASP A 434 -12.59 10.94 21.78
N GLY A 435 -12.70 11.59 20.62
CA GLY A 435 -11.81 12.67 20.24
C GLY A 435 -12.19 14.05 20.77
N SER A 436 -13.31 14.18 21.51
CA SER A 436 -13.93 15.48 21.83
C SER A 436 -13.10 16.42 22.70
N HIS A 437 -12.15 15.86 23.46
CA HIS A 437 -11.24 16.58 24.34
C HIS A 437 -10.03 17.21 23.60
N GLN A 438 -9.83 16.91 22.31
CA GLN A 438 -8.63 17.34 21.58
C GLN A 438 -8.64 18.83 21.23
N THR A 439 -7.57 19.49 21.66
CA THR A 439 -7.08 20.73 21.05
C THR A 439 -6.40 20.42 19.72
N PHE A 440 -6.51 21.33 18.74
CA PHE A 440 -5.68 21.35 17.54
C PHE A 440 -4.96 22.71 17.47
N PRO A 441 -3.77 22.84 18.10
CA PRO A 441 -2.95 24.05 18.00
C PRO A 441 -2.67 24.44 16.56
N ASP A 442 -2.51 25.75 16.31
CA ASP A 442 -2.25 26.35 14.98
C ASP A 442 -3.28 26.06 13.87
N LEU A 443 -4.36 25.33 14.13
CA LEU A 443 -5.41 25.01 13.16
C LEU A 443 -6.19 26.25 12.72
N ASN A 444 -5.89 26.73 11.52
CA ASN A 444 -6.45 27.95 10.94
C ASN A 444 -7.85 27.74 10.36
N LEU A 445 -8.86 27.68 11.25
CA LEU A 445 -10.27 27.64 10.85
C LEU A 445 -10.69 28.82 9.95
N LYS A 446 -10.01 29.98 10.00
CA LYS A 446 -10.28 31.11 9.09
C LYS A 446 -9.78 30.85 7.67
N GLY A 447 -8.64 30.16 7.52
CA GLY A 447 -8.13 29.68 6.23
C GLY A 447 -9.05 28.60 5.65
N LEU A 448 -9.44 27.64 6.48
CA LEU A 448 -10.37 26.56 6.12
C LEU A 448 -11.80 27.05 5.78
N ALA A 449 -12.26 28.16 6.38
CA ALA A 449 -13.55 28.77 6.05
C ALA A 449 -13.66 29.22 4.57
N SER A 450 -12.53 29.57 3.92
CA SER A 450 -12.50 29.86 2.48
C SER A 450 -12.83 28.62 1.61
N ARG A 451 -12.67 27.42 2.17
CA ARG A 451 -13.02 26.12 1.58
C ARG A 451 -14.37 25.58 2.08
N GLY A 452 -15.15 26.39 2.82
CA GLY A 452 -16.45 26.02 3.39
C GLY A 452 -16.40 25.32 4.76
N ILE A 453 -15.22 24.96 5.26
CA ILE A 453 -15.04 24.25 6.53
C ILE A 453 -15.05 25.25 7.69
N ARG A 454 -16.05 25.17 8.58
CA ARG A 454 -16.22 26.11 9.72
C ARG A 454 -15.67 25.57 11.04
N SER A 455 -15.64 24.26 11.19
CA SER A 455 -15.20 23.51 12.37
C SER A 455 -14.78 22.11 11.94
N VAL A 456 -14.00 21.42 12.78
CA VAL A 456 -13.78 19.98 12.66
C VAL A 456 -15.01 19.25 13.22
N TYR A 457 -15.46 18.16 12.59
CA TYR A 457 -16.60 17.37 13.09
C TYR A 457 -16.16 16.37 14.19
N PRO A 458 -17.03 15.99 15.14
CA PRO A 458 -16.69 15.00 16.17
C PRO A 458 -16.15 13.68 15.61
N SER A 459 -16.75 13.14 14.54
CA SER A 459 -16.27 11.94 13.85
C SER A 459 -14.86 12.08 13.25
N GLN A 460 -14.45 13.29 12.88
CA GLN A 460 -13.09 13.58 12.42
C GLN A 460 -12.13 13.65 13.62
N MET A 461 -12.59 14.16 14.77
CA MET A 461 -11.82 14.14 16.02
C MET A 461 -11.59 12.71 16.52
N ASP A 462 -12.64 11.89 16.59
CA ASP A 462 -12.57 10.47 17.00
C ASP A 462 -11.55 9.70 16.14
N CYS A 463 -11.63 9.87 14.81
CA CYS A 463 -10.71 9.22 13.88
C CYS A 463 -9.26 9.72 14.04
N VAL A 464 -9.04 11.02 14.24
CA VAL A 464 -7.69 11.55 14.57
C VAL A 464 -7.18 11.01 15.91
N TRP A 465 -8.04 10.84 16.92
CA TRP A 465 -7.64 10.25 18.21
C TRP A 465 -7.22 8.79 18.06
N MET A 466 -8.02 7.98 17.35
CA MET A 466 -7.71 6.59 17.00
C MET A 466 -6.33 6.47 16.34
N LEU A 467 -6.09 7.26 15.29
CA LEU A 467 -4.85 7.20 14.51
C LEU A 467 -3.62 7.58 15.33
N LYS A 468 -3.74 8.57 16.24
CA LYS A 468 -2.66 8.94 17.18
C LYS A 468 -2.39 7.83 18.20
N GLN A 469 -3.43 7.33 18.87
CA GLN A 469 -3.30 6.31 19.92
C GLN A 469 -2.72 4.99 19.39
N ASN A 470 -3.12 4.60 18.18
CA ASN A 470 -2.71 3.34 17.55
C ASN A 470 -1.38 3.44 16.77
N GLY A 471 -0.94 4.63 16.36
CA GLY A 471 0.16 4.80 15.40
C GLY A 471 -0.22 4.36 13.98
N GLY A 472 -1.48 4.60 13.58
CA GLY A 472 -2.04 4.15 12.30
C GLY A 472 -3.41 3.47 12.43
N GLY A 473 -3.87 2.86 11.34
CA GLY A 473 -5.18 2.20 11.27
C GLY A 473 -5.89 2.41 9.94
N ILE A 474 -7.22 2.39 9.98
CA ILE A 474 -8.12 2.47 8.84
C ILE A 474 -9.18 3.55 9.10
N CYS A 475 -9.32 4.48 8.16
CA CYS A 475 -10.40 5.44 8.08
C CYS A 475 -11.39 4.97 7.01
N ASP A 476 -12.38 4.17 7.41
CA ASP A 476 -13.39 3.57 6.53
C ASP A 476 -14.65 4.46 6.51
N HIS A 477 -14.46 5.68 6.02
CA HIS A 477 -15.50 6.71 5.98
C HIS A 477 -16.04 6.87 4.57
N GLU A 478 -17.34 7.08 4.38
CA GLU A 478 -17.92 7.36 3.06
C GLU A 478 -17.30 8.59 2.36
N VAL A 479 -17.57 8.76 1.06
CA VAL A 479 -17.15 9.96 0.30
C VAL A 479 -17.92 11.19 0.82
N GLY A 480 -17.23 12.33 0.99
CA GLY A 480 -17.80 13.59 1.48
C GLY A 480 -17.62 13.85 2.99
N THR A 481 -17.31 12.83 3.79
CA THR A 481 -17.06 12.90 5.25
C THR A 481 -15.86 13.77 5.68
N GLY A 482 -14.97 14.11 4.76
CA GLY A 482 -13.81 14.97 5.01
C GLY A 482 -12.49 14.26 5.29
N LYS A 483 -12.31 13.00 4.82
CA LYS A 483 -11.05 12.23 4.91
C LYS A 483 -9.76 13.03 4.63
N THR A 484 -9.78 13.96 3.67
CA THR A 484 -8.65 14.84 3.36
C THR A 484 -8.22 15.72 4.54
N LEU A 485 -9.18 16.24 5.33
CA LEU A 485 -8.89 17.02 6.52
C LEU A 485 -8.37 16.13 7.66
N ILE A 486 -8.92 14.92 7.81
CA ILE A 486 -8.43 13.91 8.76
C ILE A 486 -6.95 13.61 8.51
N MET A 487 -6.54 13.37 7.25
CA MET A 487 -5.12 13.17 6.91
C MET A 487 -4.24 14.36 7.29
N CYS A 488 -4.68 15.60 6.98
CA CYS A 488 -3.89 16.79 7.26
C CYS A 488 -3.73 17.03 8.77
N ILE A 489 -4.81 16.88 9.55
CA ILE A 489 -4.80 17.04 11.01
C ILE A 489 -4.00 15.91 11.65
N ALA A 490 -4.25 14.65 11.30
CA ALA A 490 -3.53 13.51 11.86
C ALA A 490 -2.02 13.58 11.56
N ALA A 491 -1.62 13.90 10.32
CA ALA A 491 -0.20 14.04 9.98
C ALA A 491 0.47 15.19 10.76
N HIS A 492 -0.19 16.35 10.89
CA HIS A 492 0.36 17.49 11.61
C HIS A 492 0.44 17.23 13.12
N GLU A 493 -0.62 16.70 13.72
CA GLU A 493 -0.65 16.35 15.14
C GLU A 493 0.35 15.24 15.48
N MET A 494 0.51 14.23 14.60
CA MET A 494 1.53 13.19 14.80
C MET A 494 2.94 13.76 14.71
N LYS A 495 3.21 14.76 13.85
CA LYS A 495 4.49 15.48 13.84
C LYS A 495 4.67 16.33 15.11
N ARG A 496 3.66 17.13 15.48
CA ARG A 496 3.69 18.05 16.64
C ARG A 496 3.88 17.32 17.97
N LEU A 497 3.20 16.19 18.17
CA LEU A 497 3.30 15.35 19.36
C LEU A 497 4.47 14.35 19.31
N ASN A 498 5.29 14.40 18.25
CA ASN A 498 6.44 13.54 17.98
C ASN A 498 6.11 12.04 17.76
N LEU A 499 4.87 11.70 17.40
CA LEU A 499 4.39 10.35 17.04
C LEU A 499 4.91 9.87 15.66
N ALA A 500 5.25 10.81 14.77
CA ALA A 500 5.91 10.54 13.49
C ALA A 500 6.86 11.70 13.15
N HIS A 501 8.14 11.41 12.90
CA HIS A 501 9.13 12.41 12.54
C HIS A 501 8.95 12.93 11.11
N LYS A 502 8.54 12.10 10.15
CA LYS A 502 8.42 12.52 8.74
C LYS A 502 7.27 11.79 8.04
N PRO A 503 6.01 12.14 8.33
CA PRO A 503 4.86 11.49 7.70
C PRO A 503 4.78 11.79 6.20
N MET A 504 4.35 10.79 5.43
CA MET A 504 4.04 10.92 4.01
C MET A 504 2.54 10.74 3.77
N ILE A 505 1.92 11.61 2.97
CA ILE A 505 0.59 11.39 2.41
C ILE A 505 0.74 11.01 0.93
N ILE A 506 0.14 9.90 0.52
CA ILE A 506 0.03 9.53 -0.89
C ILE A 506 -1.44 9.47 -1.32
N GLY A 507 -1.71 9.76 -2.60
CA GLY A 507 -3.07 9.69 -3.15
C GLY A 507 -3.13 9.64 -4.68
N LEU A 508 -4.33 9.84 -5.24
CA LEU A 508 -4.51 9.98 -6.68
C LEU A 508 -3.83 11.24 -7.21
N LYS A 509 -3.28 11.18 -8.44
CA LYS A 509 -2.56 12.30 -9.07
C LYS A 509 -3.36 13.61 -9.10
N ALA A 510 -4.67 13.54 -9.30
CA ALA A 510 -5.57 14.71 -9.25
C ALA A 510 -5.68 15.31 -7.84
N ASN A 511 -5.71 14.47 -6.80
CA ASN A 511 -5.94 14.85 -5.40
C ASN A 511 -4.71 15.55 -4.79
N VAL A 512 -3.48 15.18 -5.18
CA VAL A 512 -2.22 15.66 -4.56
C VAL A 512 -2.17 17.18 -4.35
N ALA A 513 -2.55 17.96 -5.37
CA ALA A 513 -2.55 19.42 -5.28
C ALA A 513 -3.66 19.98 -4.38
N GLU A 514 -4.81 19.30 -4.30
CA GLU A 514 -5.90 19.66 -3.38
C GLU A 514 -5.57 19.29 -1.93
N ILE A 515 -4.94 18.13 -1.69
CA ILE A 515 -4.46 17.72 -0.35
C ILE A 515 -3.44 18.76 0.15
N ALA A 516 -2.41 19.08 -0.66
CA ALA A 516 -1.41 20.08 -0.30
C ALA A 516 -2.02 21.46 -0.02
N ALA A 517 -2.95 21.93 -0.86
CA ALA A 517 -3.65 23.20 -0.65
C ALA A 517 -4.67 23.17 0.51
N THR A 518 -5.07 21.99 0.99
CA THR A 518 -5.92 21.83 2.18
C THR A 518 -5.07 21.84 3.45
N TYR A 519 -3.93 21.14 3.43
CA TYR A 519 -2.95 21.17 4.51
C TYR A 519 -2.42 22.60 4.73
N GLN A 520 -2.00 23.31 3.67
CA GLN A 520 -1.58 24.72 3.76
C GLN A 520 -2.69 25.68 4.25
N ALA A 521 -3.96 25.36 4.00
CA ALA A 521 -5.09 26.15 4.52
C ALA A 521 -5.39 25.85 5.99
N ALA A 522 -5.16 24.60 6.44
CA ALA A 522 -5.28 24.17 7.83
C ALA A 522 -4.13 24.70 8.68
N TYR A 523 -2.88 24.56 8.21
CA TYR A 523 -1.66 24.91 8.93
C TYR A 523 -0.75 25.76 8.03
N PRO A 524 -0.92 27.09 7.97
CA PRO A 524 -0.17 27.97 7.06
C PRO A 524 1.35 27.98 7.29
N ASN A 525 1.78 27.64 8.51
CA ASN A 525 3.19 27.58 8.90
C ASN A 525 3.82 26.20 8.61
N ALA A 526 3.02 25.18 8.28
CA ALA A 526 3.51 23.80 8.12
C ALA A 526 4.35 23.63 6.86
N ARG A 527 5.52 23.01 7.04
CA ARG A 527 6.57 22.89 6.03
C ARG A 527 6.38 21.65 5.17
N ILE A 528 5.44 21.77 4.22
CA ILE A 528 4.99 20.69 3.36
C ILE A 528 5.82 20.62 2.06
N LEU A 529 6.37 19.45 1.73
CA LEU A 529 6.96 19.18 0.40
C LEU A 529 5.96 18.39 -0.45
N TYR A 530 5.42 19.00 -1.51
CA TYR A 530 4.58 18.30 -2.49
C TYR A 530 5.29 18.12 -3.85
N ALA A 531 5.04 17.00 -4.52
CA ALA A 531 5.73 16.62 -5.76
C ALA A 531 4.99 17.06 -7.04
N SER A 532 5.52 18.00 -7.81
CA SER A 532 4.96 18.34 -9.14
C SER A 532 5.45 17.38 -10.24
N GLU A 533 4.81 17.40 -11.41
CA GLU A 533 5.27 16.62 -12.58
C GLU A 533 6.71 16.96 -12.99
N LYS A 534 7.13 18.22 -12.82
CA LYS A 534 8.47 18.70 -13.22
C LYS A 534 9.57 18.13 -12.33
N ASP A 535 9.26 17.86 -11.06
CA ASP A 535 10.21 17.36 -10.08
C ASP A 535 10.51 15.86 -10.26
N PHE A 536 9.57 15.13 -10.89
CA PHE A 536 9.69 13.70 -11.17
C PHE A 536 10.24 13.35 -12.57
N SER A 537 10.85 14.31 -13.27
CA SER A 537 11.71 13.99 -14.42
C SER A 537 12.93 13.18 -13.97
N THR A 538 13.50 12.37 -14.87
CA THR A 538 14.59 11.42 -14.51
C THR A 538 15.79 12.09 -13.85
N ALA A 539 16.12 13.32 -14.25
CA ALA A 539 17.20 14.11 -13.65
C ALA A 539 16.80 14.77 -12.32
N ASN A 540 15.57 15.27 -12.21
CA ASN A 540 15.11 16.01 -11.02
C ASN A 540 14.73 15.07 -9.86
N ARG A 541 14.25 13.85 -10.14
CA ARG A 541 13.81 12.87 -9.13
C ARG A 541 14.86 12.61 -8.05
N VAL A 542 16.14 12.48 -8.45
CA VAL A 542 17.25 12.26 -7.50
C VAL A 542 17.39 13.44 -6.55
N ARG A 543 17.30 14.68 -7.06
CA ARG A 543 17.31 15.89 -6.21
C ARG A 543 16.09 15.94 -5.28
N PHE A 544 14.90 15.56 -5.77
CA PHE A 544 13.69 15.52 -4.94
C PHE A 544 13.81 14.51 -3.78
N PHE A 545 14.36 13.32 -4.03
CA PHE A 545 14.62 12.32 -2.99
C PHE A 545 15.70 12.78 -1.99
N ASN A 546 16.79 13.37 -2.48
CA ASN A 546 17.82 13.97 -1.62
C ASN A 546 17.28 15.13 -0.77
N ASN A 547 16.36 15.94 -1.30
CA ASN A 547 15.67 16.96 -0.51
C ASN A 547 14.88 16.33 0.65
N ILE A 548 14.13 15.23 0.44
CA ILE A 548 13.44 14.52 1.52
C ILE A 548 14.43 14.00 2.58
N LYS A 549 15.53 13.36 2.13
CA LYS A 549 16.58 12.81 3.00
C LYS A 549 17.18 13.86 3.95
N ASN A 550 17.57 15.02 3.40
CA ASN A 550 18.41 16.01 4.08
C ASN A 550 17.66 17.16 4.77
N ASN A 551 16.33 17.10 4.80
CA ASN A 551 15.50 18.16 5.38
C ASN A 551 14.40 17.59 6.27
N ASP A 552 14.00 18.41 7.24
CA ASP A 552 12.87 18.17 8.12
C ASP A 552 11.62 18.83 7.51
N TYR A 553 10.61 18.01 7.23
CA TYR A 553 9.35 18.40 6.58
C TYR A 553 8.20 17.86 7.41
N ASP A 554 7.21 18.71 7.71
CA ASP A 554 6.06 18.31 8.53
C ASP A 554 5.11 17.35 7.78
N CYS A 555 5.21 17.33 6.44
CA CYS A 555 4.62 16.29 5.60
C CYS A 555 5.28 16.26 4.21
N VAL A 556 5.45 15.06 3.66
CA VAL A 556 5.73 14.85 2.22
C VAL A 556 4.44 14.43 1.51
N ILE A 557 4.11 14.99 0.35
CA ILE A 557 2.86 14.68 -0.38
C ILE A 557 3.15 14.32 -1.84
N MET A 558 2.68 13.16 -2.32
CA MET A 558 2.89 12.71 -3.70
C MET A 558 1.80 11.75 -4.22
N SER A 559 1.82 11.43 -5.51
CA SER A 559 0.89 10.47 -6.11
C SER A 559 1.33 9.02 -5.93
N HIS A 560 0.37 8.09 -6.06
CA HIS A 560 0.64 6.65 -6.13
C HIS A 560 1.71 6.28 -7.18
N ASP A 561 1.75 6.97 -8.32
CA ASP A 561 2.70 6.72 -9.41
C ASP A 561 4.08 7.34 -9.15
N GLN A 562 4.15 8.36 -8.29
CA GLN A 562 5.40 8.95 -7.79
C GLN A 562 6.00 8.07 -6.69
N PHE A 563 5.19 7.61 -5.74
CA PHE A 563 5.56 6.63 -4.72
C PHE A 563 6.05 5.31 -5.35
N GLY A 564 5.38 4.82 -6.40
CA GLY A 564 5.81 3.66 -7.18
C GLY A 564 7.17 3.79 -7.89
N LYS A 565 7.82 4.97 -7.83
CA LYS A 565 9.17 5.25 -8.37
C LYS A 565 10.22 5.49 -7.28
N ILE A 566 9.88 5.32 -6.01
CA ILE A 566 10.83 5.32 -4.88
C ILE A 566 11.51 3.94 -4.82
N PRO A 567 12.85 3.84 -4.75
CA PRO A 567 13.55 2.58 -4.46
C PRO A 567 13.25 2.11 -3.03
N GLN A 568 13.14 0.81 -2.82
CA GLN A 568 13.11 0.20 -1.48
C GLN A 568 14.51 -0.33 -1.15
N SER A 569 14.86 -0.43 0.14
CA SER A 569 16.11 -1.07 0.58
C SER A 569 16.20 -2.49 0.01
N PRO A 570 17.21 -2.81 -0.82
CA PRO A 570 17.38 -4.15 -1.37
C PRO A 570 17.59 -5.21 -0.28
N GLU A 571 18.21 -4.83 0.84
CA GLU A 571 18.46 -5.69 1.99
C GLU A 571 17.16 -6.09 2.69
N LEU A 572 16.18 -5.18 2.78
CA LEU A 572 14.83 -5.48 3.26
C LEU A 572 14.03 -6.32 2.26
N GLN A 573 14.14 -6.01 0.96
CA GLN A 573 13.54 -6.85 -0.09
C GLN A 573 14.07 -8.28 -0.02
N GLN A 574 15.38 -8.46 0.13
CA GLN A 574 16.02 -9.75 0.28
C GLN A 574 15.48 -10.48 1.51
N ARG A 575 15.46 -9.84 2.70
CA ARG A 575 14.94 -10.46 3.93
C ARG A 575 13.48 -10.89 3.83
N ILE A 576 12.60 -10.07 3.24
CA ILE A 576 11.17 -10.40 3.09
C ILE A 576 10.96 -11.51 2.06
N LEU A 577 11.67 -11.47 0.92
CA LEU A 577 11.61 -12.53 -0.08
C LEU A 577 12.25 -13.83 0.39
N GLN A 578 13.29 -13.76 1.24
CA GLN A 578 13.94 -14.91 1.85
C GLN A 578 13.00 -15.57 2.86
N ALA A 579 12.39 -14.83 3.78
CA ALA A 579 11.42 -15.41 4.72
C ALA A 579 10.21 -16.05 3.98
N GLU A 580 9.78 -15.49 2.85
CA GLU A 580 8.77 -16.11 1.99
C GLU A 580 9.30 -17.38 1.27
N LEU A 581 10.59 -17.41 0.89
CA LEU A 581 11.26 -18.57 0.31
C LEU A 581 11.47 -19.68 1.35
N ASP A 582 12.02 -19.38 2.53
CA ASP A 582 12.22 -20.32 3.64
C ASP A 582 10.91 -21.05 3.97
N THR A 583 9.81 -20.29 4.05
CA THR A 583 8.45 -20.83 4.22
C THR A 583 8.03 -21.75 3.05
N VAL A 584 8.49 -21.51 1.81
CA VAL A 584 8.23 -22.40 0.66
C VAL A 584 9.15 -23.62 0.69
N GLU A 585 10.39 -23.49 1.17
CA GLU A 585 11.37 -24.58 1.25
C GLU A 585 10.99 -25.59 2.33
N GLU A 586 10.64 -25.14 3.54
CA GLU A 586 10.12 -26.00 4.62
C GLU A 586 8.90 -26.80 4.11
N ASN A 587 7.99 -26.12 3.42
CA ASN A 587 6.80 -26.72 2.84
C ASN A 587 7.11 -27.72 1.71
N LEU A 588 8.16 -27.49 0.92
CA LEU A 588 8.65 -28.47 -0.06
C LEU A 588 9.33 -29.66 0.61
N GLU A 589 10.07 -29.46 1.70
CA GLU A 589 10.72 -30.55 2.43
C GLU A 589 9.68 -31.47 3.09
N VAL A 590 8.72 -30.92 3.84
CA VAL A 590 7.71 -31.76 4.52
C VAL A 590 6.81 -32.49 3.50
N LEU A 591 6.53 -31.92 2.32
CA LEU A 591 5.91 -32.67 1.21
C LEU A 591 6.80 -33.81 0.72
N ARG A 592 8.11 -33.62 0.58
CA ARG A 592 9.04 -34.67 0.16
C ARG A 592 9.12 -35.80 1.20
N GLN A 593 9.09 -35.46 2.49
CA GLN A 593 9.01 -36.44 3.59
C GLN A 593 7.68 -37.23 3.60
N GLN A 594 6.56 -36.62 3.19
CA GLN A 594 5.24 -37.31 3.07
C GLN A 594 5.15 -38.30 1.88
N GLY A 595 6.11 -38.31 0.96
CA GLY A 595 6.26 -39.35 -0.06
C GLY A 595 5.10 -39.49 -1.06
N LYS A 596 4.70 -40.73 -1.35
CA LYS A 596 3.82 -41.07 -2.51
C LYS A 596 2.38 -40.54 -2.42
N ASN A 597 1.94 -40.02 -1.27
CA ASN A 597 0.57 -39.52 -1.08
C ASN A 597 0.38 -38.05 -1.49
N VAL A 598 1.45 -37.35 -1.90
CA VAL A 598 1.43 -35.93 -2.25
C VAL A 598 0.90 -35.68 -3.67
N SER A 599 0.13 -34.60 -3.82
CA SER A 599 -0.29 -34.09 -5.12
C SER A 599 0.89 -33.56 -5.93
N ARG A 600 1.19 -34.20 -7.07
CA ARG A 600 2.20 -33.73 -8.04
C ARG A 600 1.94 -32.31 -8.54
N ALA A 601 0.69 -31.86 -8.57
CA ALA A 601 0.33 -30.50 -8.95
C ALA A 601 0.71 -29.48 -7.87
N MET A 602 0.54 -29.84 -6.58
CA MET A 602 0.93 -28.98 -5.45
C MET A 602 2.46 -28.85 -5.34
N LEU A 603 3.20 -29.97 -5.50
CA LEU A 603 4.66 -29.94 -5.63
C LEU A 603 5.11 -29.01 -6.77
N LYS A 604 4.60 -29.23 -8.00
CA LYS A 604 4.96 -28.39 -9.15
C LYS A 604 4.58 -26.91 -8.97
N GLY A 605 3.50 -26.61 -8.24
CA GLY A 605 3.09 -25.26 -7.89
C GLY A 605 4.07 -24.58 -6.92
N LEU A 606 4.48 -25.27 -5.87
CA LEU A 606 5.49 -24.79 -4.92
C LEU A 606 6.89 -24.72 -5.54
N GLU A 607 7.26 -25.64 -6.43
CA GLU A 607 8.52 -25.60 -7.19
C GLU A 607 8.53 -24.41 -8.17
N LYS A 608 7.43 -24.13 -8.88
CA LYS A 608 7.29 -22.89 -9.68
C LYS A 608 7.42 -21.64 -8.78
N ARG A 609 6.82 -21.65 -7.59
CA ARG A 609 6.89 -20.52 -6.65
C ARG A 609 8.29 -20.31 -6.09
N LYS A 610 8.99 -21.39 -5.70
CA LYS A 610 10.39 -21.37 -5.30
C LYS A 610 11.25 -20.74 -6.42
N HIS A 611 11.19 -21.25 -7.64
CA HIS A 611 11.91 -20.67 -8.79
C HIS A 611 11.53 -19.19 -9.05
N ASN A 612 10.27 -18.81 -8.83
CA ASN A 612 9.84 -17.41 -8.95
C ASN A 612 10.34 -16.50 -7.80
N LEU A 613 10.67 -17.05 -6.63
CA LEU A 613 11.27 -16.33 -5.50
C LEU A 613 12.80 -16.28 -5.65
N GLU A 614 13.44 -17.38 -6.03
CA GLU A 614 14.87 -17.44 -6.40
C GLU A 614 15.18 -16.41 -7.50
N ALA A 615 14.44 -16.42 -8.61
CA ALA A 615 14.62 -15.47 -9.72
C ALA A 615 14.20 -14.01 -9.40
N LYS A 616 13.65 -13.74 -8.19
CA LYS A 616 13.52 -12.39 -7.61
C LYS A 616 14.71 -12.07 -6.71
N LEU A 617 15.11 -12.99 -5.84
CA LEU A 617 16.27 -12.87 -4.96
C LEU A 617 17.56 -12.68 -5.77
N GLU A 618 17.79 -13.43 -6.84
CA GLU A 618 18.92 -13.22 -7.77
C GLU A 618 18.96 -11.80 -8.34
N LYS A 619 17.80 -11.19 -8.63
CA LYS A 619 17.71 -9.81 -9.14
C LYS A 619 17.98 -8.77 -8.05
N VAL A 620 17.53 -9.03 -6.83
CA VAL A 620 17.84 -8.20 -5.65
C VAL A 620 19.33 -8.30 -5.30
N GLU A 621 19.90 -9.51 -5.28
CA GLU A 621 21.33 -9.73 -5.10
C GLU A 621 22.16 -9.11 -6.22
N HIS A 622 21.73 -9.21 -7.49
CA HIS A 622 22.40 -8.49 -8.57
C HIS A 622 22.31 -6.98 -8.35
N ALA A 623 21.16 -6.44 -7.96
CA ALA A 623 21.03 -5.00 -7.67
C ALA A 623 21.91 -4.55 -6.49
N ILE A 624 22.13 -5.40 -5.48
CA ILE A 624 23.10 -5.18 -4.39
C ILE A 624 24.54 -5.21 -4.92
N LYS A 625 24.90 -6.24 -5.70
CA LYS A 625 26.26 -6.47 -6.22
C LYS A 625 26.67 -5.48 -7.32
N SER A 626 25.72 -4.97 -8.11
CA SER A 626 25.94 -4.01 -9.20
C SER A 626 25.50 -2.57 -8.84
N ARG A 627 25.53 -2.21 -7.55
CA ARG A 627 25.12 -0.91 -7.02
C ARG A 627 26.15 0.18 -7.32
N THR A 628 26.13 0.68 -8.57
CA THR A 628 26.96 1.82 -9.01
C THR A 628 26.29 3.17 -8.71
N ASP A 629 25.00 3.32 -9.05
CA ASP A 629 24.16 4.46 -8.67
C ASP A 629 23.40 4.13 -7.35
N ASP A 630 23.76 4.82 -6.25
CA ASP A 630 22.95 4.80 -5.02
C ASP A 630 21.87 5.88 -5.14
N VAL A 631 20.65 5.47 -5.51
CA VAL A 631 19.48 6.35 -5.49
C VAL A 631 18.79 6.17 -4.15
N VAL A 632 18.74 7.24 -3.35
CA VAL A 632 18.09 7.29 -2.03
C VAL A 632 16.80 6.46 -1.99
N ASP A 633 16.83 5.40 -1.18
CA ASP A 633 15.71 4.51 -0.92
C ASP A 633 14.75 5.03 0.15
N PHE A 634 13.60 4.39 0.29
CA PHE A 634 12.55 4.75 1.25
C PHE A 634 13.03 4.80 2.71
N LYS A 635 13.92 3.88 3.13
CA LYS A 635 14.49 3.87 4.49
C LYS A 635 15.43 5.06 4.69
N GLN A 636 16.27 5.36 3.69
CA GLN A 636 17.15 6.54 3.70
C GLN A 636 16.41 7.88 3.68
N MET A 637 15.11 7.93 3.33
CA MET A 637 14.34 9.19 3.41
C MET A 637 13.96 9.58 4.84
N GLY A 638 14.03 8.64 5.80
CA GLY A 638 13.63 8.84 7.19
C GLY A 638 12.11 8.87 7.42
N ILE A 639 11.32 8.37 6.46
CA ILE A 639 9.85 8.27 6.56
C ILE A 639 9.48 7.19 7.57
N ASP A 640 8.58 7.52 8.49
CA ASP A 640 8.16 6.66 9.60
C ASP A 640 6.64 6.57 9.80
N HIS A 641 5.85 7.25 8.97
CA HIS A 641 4.42 6.99 8.85
C HIS A 641 3.93 7.26 7.42
N ILE A 642 2.96 6.50 6.94
CA ILE A 642 2.36 6.71 5.61
C ILE A 642 0.82 6.71 5.64
N PHE A 643 0.22 7.80 5.21
CA PHE A 643 -1.21 7.93 4.94
C PHE A 643 -1.48 7.63 3.46
N ILE A 644 -2.48 6.79 3.18
CA ILE A 644 -2.80 6.28 1.85
C ILE A 644 -4.25 6.62 1.53
N ASP A 645 -4.45 7.71 0.80
CA ASP A 645 -5.74 8.10 0.20
C ASP A 645 -6.12 7.10 -0.90
N GLU A 646 -7.41 6.77 -1.01
CA GLU A 646 -7.93 5.74 -1.92
C GLU A 646 -7.17 4.39 -1.82
N SER A 647 -6.94 3.92 -0.59
CA SER A 647 -6.14 2.72 -0.26
C SER A 647 -6.61 1.42 -0.89
N HIS A 648 -7.87 1.35 -1.35
CA HIS A 648 -8.41 0.27 -2.19
C HIS A 648 -7.52 -0.02 -3.42
N GLN A 649 -6.76 0.98 -3.88
CA GLN A 649 -5.76 0.90 -4.94
C GLN A 649 -4.58 -0.07 -4.68
N PHE A 650 -4.41 -0.55 -3.45
CA PHE A 650 -3.31 -1.44 -3.02
C PHE A 650 -3.78 -2.82 -2.54
N LYS A 651 -5.08 -3.14 -2.64
CA LYS A 651 -5.67 -4.39 -2.14
C LYS A 651 -5.18 -5.67 -2.81
N ASN A 652 -4.69 -5.59 -4.06
CA ASN A 652 -4.20 -6.74 -4.83
C ASN A 652 -2.78 -7.16 -4.40
N LEU A 653 -2.61 -7.59 -3.15
CA LEU A 653 -1.36 -8.12 -2.59
C LEU A 653 -1.27 -9.65 -2.77
N THR A 654 -0.07 -10.20 -2.94
CA THR A 654 0.18 -11.63 -3.15
C THR A 654 -0.25 -12.48 -1.95
N PHE A 655 -0.97 -13.58 -2.20
CA PHE A 655 -1.40 -14.56 -1.20
C PHE A 655 -1.44 -15.98 -1.76
N ASN A 656 -1.40 -16.98 -0.87
CA ASN A 656 -1.40 -18.39 -1.22
C ASN A 656 -2.77 -19.00 -0.90
N THR A 657 -3.26 -19.91 -1.76
CA THR A 657 -4.48 -20.66 -1.47
C THR A 657 -4.54 -21.99 -2.24
N ARG A 658 -5.13 -23.02 -1.63
CA ARG A 658 -5.57 -24.27 -2.28
C ARG A 658 -6.91 -24.12 -3.01
N HIS A 659 -7.55 -22.96 -2.93
CA HIS A 659 -8.88 -22.68 -3.49
C HIS A 659 -8.82 -22.01 -4.87
N ASP A 660 -7.87 -22.47 -5.70
CA ASP A 660 -7.62 -22.01 -7.08
C ASP A 660 -8.87 -21.90 -7.98
N ARG A 661 -9.82 -22.79 -7.78
CA ARG A 661 -11.08 -22.91 -8.54
C ARG A 661 -12.25 -22.12 -7.94
N VAL A 662 -12.08 -21.41 -6.82
CA VAL A 662 -13.12 -20.60 -6.18
C VAL A 662 -13.17 -19.20 -6.80
N ALA A 663 -14.32 -18.85 -7.39
CA ALA A 663 -14.47 -17.62 -8.14
C ALA A 663 -14.58 -16.39 -7.22
N GLY A 664 -13.80 -15.35 -7.52
CA GLY A 664 -13.82 -14.06 -6.81
C GLY A 664 -12.68 -13.82 -5.83
N LEU A 665 -11.71 -14.73 -5.67
CA LEU A 665 -10.55 -14.53 -4.79
C LEU A 665 -9.55 -13.45 -5.28
N GLY A 666 -9.62 -13.06 -6.56
CA GLY A 666 -8.65 -12.14 -7.18
C GLY A 666 -7.41 -12.85 -7.73
N ASN A 667 -6.36 -12.10 -8.05
CA ASN A 667 -5.09 -12.68 -8.51
C ASN A 667 -4.17 -13.01 -7.32
N SER A 668 -3.90 -14.31 -7.10
CA SER A 668 -3.00 -14.79 -6.05
C SER A 668 -1.54 -14.36 -6.24
N GLU A 669 -1.06 -14.17 -7.48
CA GLU A 669 0.28 -13.62 -7.73
C GLU A 669 0.39 -12.15 -7.28
N GLY A 670 -0.73 -11.44 -7.09
CA GLY A 670 -0.79 -10.07 -6.60
C GLY A 670 -0.40 -9.02 -7.65
N SER A 671 0.08 -7.87 -7.18
CA SER A 671 0.52 -6.74 -8.02
C SER A 671 1.79 -6.10 -7.48
N GLN A 672 2.67 -5.62 -8.37
CA GLN A 672 3.92 -4.97 -7.97
C GLN A 672 3.69 -3.69 -7.16
N LYS A 673 2.56 -2.98 -7.41
CA LYS A 673 2.12 -1.80 -6.66
C LYS A 673 1.84 -2.14 -5.18
N ALA A 674 1.11 -3.22 -4.93
CA ALA A 674 0.85 -3.73 -3.59
C ALA A 674 2.12 -4.26 -2.89
N LEU A 675 2.97 -4.99 -3.62
CA LEU A 675 4.24 -5.49 -3.07
C LEU A 675 5.19 -4.36 -2.67
N ASN A 676 5.28 -3.28 -3.48
CA ASN A 676 6.05 -2.08 -3.13
C ASN A 676 5.52 -1.39 -1.87
N MET A 677 4.19 -1.37 -1.69
CA MET A 677 3.56 -0.84 -0.48
C MET A 677 3.89 -1.70 0.75
N LEU A 678 3.87 -3.04 0.62
CA LEU A 678 4.25 -3.95 1.70
C LEU A 678 5.69 -3.72 2.17
N PHE A 679 6.64 -3.51 1.25
CA PHE A 679 8.03 -3.21 1.60
C PHE A 679 8.18 -1.90 2.39
N ALA A 680 7.49 -0.83 1.99
CA ALA A 680 7.49 0.44 2.72
C ALA A 680 6.88 0.30 4.13
N ILE A 681 5.71 -0.34 4.24
CA ILE A 681 5.02 -0.57 5.51
C ILE A 681 5.88 -1.43 6.46
N ARG A 682 6.52 -2.50 5.94
CA ARG A 682 7.45 -3.34 6.71
C ARG A 682 8.71 -2.58 7.14
N THR A 683 9.20 -1.62 6.36
CA THR A 683 10.32 -0.74 6.76
C THR A 683 9.97 0.02 8.05
N ILE A 684 8.73 0.51 8.15
CA ILE A 684 8.24 1.27 9.30
C ILE A 684 8.00 0.34 10.50
N GLN A 685 7.30 -0.79 10.30
CA GLN A 685 7.00 -1.77 11.35
C GLN A 685 8.26 -2.38 11.99
N GLU A 686 9.31 -2.61 11.20
CA GLU A 686 10.61 -3.05 11.75
C GLU A 686 11.32 -1.96 12.54
N ARG A 687 11.21 -0.69 12.13
CA ARG A 687 11.81 0.45 12.83
C ARG A 687 11.12 0.73 14.16
N THR A 688 9.79 0.63 14.21
CA THR A 688 8.98 0.92 15.42
C THR A 688 8.78 -0.29 16.32
N GLY A 689 9.00 -1.50 15.81
CA GLY A 689 8.66 -2.76 16.48
C GLY A 689 7.16 -3.05 16.57
N LYS A 690 6.29 -2.16 16.09
CA LYS A 690 4.82 -2.23 16.21
C LYS A 690 4.19 -2.90 14.97
N ASP A 691 2.96 -3.39 15.12
CA ASP A 691 2.16 -3.90 13.99
C ASP A 691 1.60 -2.76 13.12
N LEU A 692 1.33 -1.58 13.71
CA LEU A 692 0.87 -0.39 13.00
C LEU A 692 2.02 0.59 12.72
N GLY A 693 1.91 1.27 11.58
CA GLY A 693 2.86 2.27 11.05
C GLY A 693 2.39 2.87 9.72
N ALA A 694 1.08 2.81 9.46
CA ALA A 694 0.44 3.28 8.25
C ALA A 694 -1.05 3.56 8.51
N THR A 695 -1.62 4.48 7.74
CA THR A 695 -3.05 4.80 7.75
C THR A 695 -3.65 4.54 6.38
N PHE A 696 -4.60 3.62 6.30
CA PHE A 696 -5.37 3.34 5.09
C PHE A 696 -6.65 4.20 5.11
N LEU A 697 -6.94 4.92 4.02
CA LEU A 697 -8.18 5.69 3.89
C LEU A 697 -8.92 5.25 2.63
N SER A 698 -10.22 4.98 2.74
CA SER A 698 -11.09 4.69 1.58
C SER A 698 -12.54 4.98 1.96
N GLY A 699 -13.43 5.06 0.97
CA GLY A 699 -14.89 4.88 1.18
C GLY A 699 -15.37 3.47 0.84
N THR A 700 -14.46 2.59 0.42
CA THR A 700 -14.71 1.25 -0.11
C THR A 700 -13.60 0.30 0.32
N THR A 701 -13.25 0.30 1.62
CA THR A 701 -12.09 -0.44 2.14
C THR A 701 -12.20 -1.94 1.93
N ILE A 702 -13.42 -2.49 2.02
CA ILE A 702 -13.79 -3.84 1.58
C ILE A 702 -14.81 -3.67 0.45
N SER A 703 -14.59 -4.28 -0.70
CA SER A 703 -15.31 -3.92 -1.94
C SER A 703 -15.78 -5.09 -2.80
N ASN A 704 -14.92 -6.07 -3.10
CA ASN A 704 -15.25 -7.15 -4.06
C ASN A 704 -14.97 -8.57 -3.56
N SER A 705 -14.12 -8.78 -2.55
CA SER A 705 -13.70 -10.12 -2.12
C SER A 705 -13.34 -10.22 -0.64
N LEU A 706 -13.56 -11.39 -0.05
CA LEU A 706 -13.10 -11.71 1.31
C LEU A 706 -11.56 -11.69 1.43
N THR A 707 -10.81 -11.87 0.32
CA THR A 707 -9.34 -11.76 0.35
C THR A 707 -8.88 -10.35 0.69
N GLU A 708 -9.66 -9.31 0.37
CA GLU A 708 -9.32 -7.91 0.64
C GLU A 708 -9.14 -7.68 2.15
N LEU A 709 -10.02 -8.24 2.98
CA LEU A 709 -9.96 -8.12 4.44
C LEU A 709 -8.75 -8.86 5.05
N TYR A 710 -8.49 -10.10 4.62
CA TYR A 710 -7.26 -10.81 5.02
C TYR A 710 -5.99 -10.03 4.64
N LEU A 711 -5.98 -9.38 3.47
CA LEU A 711 -4.84 -8.62 2.99
C LEU A 711 -4.63 -7.30 3.75
N LEU A 712 -5.70 -6.65 4.25
CA LEU A 712 -5.59 -5.53 5.19
C LEU A 712 -4.90 -5.97 6.49
N PHE A 713 -5.29 -7.11 7.08
CA PHE A 713 -4.59 -7.65 8.25
C PHE A 713 -3.14 -8.07 7.92
N LYS A 714 -2.88 -8.63 6.73
CA LYS A 714 -1.50 -8.93 6.28
C LYS A 714 -0.63 -7.66 6.17
N TYR A 715 -1.20 -6.50 5.79
CA TYR A 715 -0.50 -5.22 5.87
C TYR A 715 -0.30 -4.78 7.33
N LEU A 716 -1.38 -4.61 8.08
CA LEU A 716 -1.47 -3.80 9.31
C LEU A 716 -1.44 -4.55 10.64
N ARG A 717 -1.62 -5.87 10.64
CA ARG A 717 -1.65 -6.73 11.86
C ARG A 717 -0.90 -8.07 11.69
N PRO A 718 0.34 -8.08 11.16
CA PRO A 718 1.04 -9.34 10.89
C PRO A 718 1.39 -10.16 12.13
N LYS A 719 1.79 -9.53 13.25
CA LYS A 719 2.13 -10.27 14.49
C LYS A 719 0.87 -10.81 15.16
N GLU A 720 -0.24 -10.08 15.13
CA GLU A 720 -1.51 -10.60 15.69
C GLU A 720 -2.07 -11.77 14.87
N LEU A 721 -1.93 -11.76 13.54
CA LEU A 721 -2.25 -12.93 12.71
C LEU A 721 -1.38 -14.14 13.09
N GLU A 722 -0.07 -13.95 13.32
CA GLU A 722 0.81 -15.02 13.78
C GLU A 722 0.45 -15.52 15.19
N ARG A 723 0.08 -14.62 16.11
CA ARG A 723 -0.37 -14.97 17.48
C ARG A 723 -1.63 -15.85 17.49
N GLN A 724 -2.48 -15.73 16.47
CA GLN A 724 -3.69 -16.54 16.29
C GLN A 724 -3.45 -17.84 15.46
N ASP A 725 -2.20 -18.19 15.14
CA ASP A 725 -1.81 -19.26 14.20
C ASP A 725 -2.29 -19.06 12.74
N ILE A 726 -2.70 -17.85 12.37
CA ILE A 726 -3.24 -17.52 11.04
C ILE A 726 -2.10 -17.16 10.08
N ARG A 727 -1.32 -18.17 9.70
CA ARG A 727 -0.14 -18.02 8.80
C ARG A 727 -0.48 -17.86 7.31
N CYS A 728 -1.72 -18.16 6.88
CA CYS A 728 -2.13 -18.09 5.48
C CYS A 728 -3.64 -17.81 5.28
N PHE A 729 -4.03 -17.49 4.03
CA PHE A 729 -5.43 -17.24 3.68
C PHE A 729 -6.32 -18.49 3.80
N ASP A 730 -5.79 -19.69 3.56
CA ASP A 730 -6.56 -20.95 3.74
C ASP A 730 -6.90 -21.17 5.22
N ALA A 731 -5.96 -20.92 6.15
CA ALA A 731 -6.21 -20.98 7.58
C ALA A 731 -7.21 -19.90 8.05
N TRP A 732 -7.08 -18.67 7.56
CA TRP A 732 -8.03 -17.58 7.86
C TRP A 732 -9.45 -17.88 7.35
N SER A 733 -9.57 -18.28 6.08
CA SER A 733 -10.87 -18.56 5.46
C SER A 733 -11.53 -19.81 6.04
N ALA A 734 -10.78 -20.80 6.53
CA ALA A 734 -11.33 -21.94 7.26
C ALA A 734 -11.98 -21.56 8.60
N ILE A 735 -11.56 -20.46 9.23
CA ILE A 735 -12.16 -19.95 10.49
C ILE A 735 -13.35 -19.03 10.18
N PHE A 736 -13.17 -18.08 9.26
CA PHE A 736 -14.06 -16.92 9.10
C PHE A 736 -14.96 -16.95 7.85
N ALA A 737 -14.85 -17.92 6.94
CA ALA A 737 -15.56 -17.88 5.65
C ALA A 737 -16.26 -19.20 5.28
N LYS A 738 -17.54 -19.11 4.90
CA LYS A 738 -18.32 -20.25 4.40
C LYS A 738 -18.41 -20.21 2.87
N LYS A 739 -18.13 -21.36 2.25
CA LYS A 739 -18.31 -21.57 0.81
C LYS A 739 -19.79 -21.74 0.47
N THR A 740 -20.15 -21.30 -0.72
CA THR A 740 -21.43 -21.57 -1.38
C THR A 740 -21.17 -21.96 -2.82
N THR A 741 -22.03 -22.79 -3.39
CA THR A 741 -21.90 -23.25 -4.77
C THR A 741 -23.13 -22.79 -5.55
N ASP A 742 -22.90 -22.06 -6.63
CA ASP A 742 -23.94 -21.40 -7.44
C ASP A 742 -23.87 -21.88 -8.89
N PHE A 743 -24.96 -21.71 -9.66
CA PHE A 743 -25.07 -22.17 -11.04
C PHE A 743 -25.18 -20.97 -12.00
N GLU A 744 -24.09 -20.71 -12.73
CA GLU A 744 -23.98 -19.56 -13.63
C GLU A 744 -23.97 -20.01 -15.10
N PHE A 745 -24.74 -19.34 -15.96
CA PHE A 745 -24.62 -19.54 -17.41
C PHE A 745 -23.26 -19.02 -17.91
N ASN A 746 -22.60 -19.80 -18.77
CA ASN A 746 -21.40 -19.37 -19.48
C ASN A 746 -21.74 -18.68 -20.83
N VAL A 747 -20.72 -18.20 -21.54
CA VAL A 747 -20.89 -17.49 -22.84
C VAL A 747 -21.57 -18.36 -23.92
N THR A 748 -21.53 -19.69 -23.81
CA THR A 748 -22.25 -20.63 -24.70
C THR A 748 -23.68 -20.96 -24.25
N ASN A 749 -24.19 -20.27 -23.23
CA ASN A 749 -25.46 -20.51 -22.52
C ASN A 749 -25.57 -21.91 -21.88
N ASN A 750 -24.45 -22.52 -21.51
CA ASN A 750 -24.40 -23.75 -20.73
C ASN A 750 -24.30 -23.42 -19.24
N VAL A 751 -25.04 -24.13 -18.39
CA VAL A 751 -24.98 -23.99 -16.93
C VAL A 751 -23.64 -24.53 -16.41
N VAL A 752 -22.91 -23.70 -15.65
CA VAL A 752 -21.62 -24.04 -15.05
C VAL A 752 -21.68 -23.78 -13.54
N GLN A 753 -21.41 -24.83 -12.77
CA GLN A 753 -21.33 -24.79 -11.31
C GLN A 753 -20.05 -24.07 -10.88
N LYS A 754 -20.14 -23.07 -9.99
CA LYS A 754 -18.99 -22.32 -9.44
C LYS A 754 -19.06 -22.25 -7.91
N GLU A 755 -17.94 -22.55 -7.26
CA GLU A 755 -17.74 -22.25 -5.84
C GLU A 755 -17.42 -20.76 -5.65
N ARG A 756 -17.98 -20.15 -4.59
CA ARG A 756 -17.68 -18.78 -4.14
C ARG A 756 -17.69 -18.75 -2.60
N PHE A 757 -16.73 -18.03 -2.00
CA PHE A 757 -16.92 -17.57 -0.62
C PHE A 757 -17.92 -16.42 -0.64
N ARG A 758 -19.04 -16.56 0.09
CA ARG A 758 -20.17 -15.61 0.04
C ARG A 758 -20.55 -15.05 1.42
N TYR A 759 -20.33 -15.83 2.47
CA TYR A 759 -20.69 -15.47 3.83
C TYR A 759 -19.46 -15.50 4.73
N PHE A 760 -19.35 -14.47 5.57
CA PHE A 760 -18.56 -14.55 6.78
C PHE A 760 -19.31 -15.39 7.83
N ILE A 761 -18.56 -16.11 8.64
CA ILE A 761 -18.99 -16.74 9.89
C ILE A 761 -18.10 -16.20 11.01
N LYS A 762 -18.51 -16.33 12.28
CA LYS A 762 -17.78 -15.72 13.42
C LYS A 762 -17.60 -14.21 13.20
N VAL A 763 -18.72 -13.57 12.81
CA VAL A 763 -18.80 -12.16 12.41
C VAL A 763 -18.56 -11.20 13.57
N PRO A 764 -19.07 -11.42 14.80
CA PRO A 764 -18.76 -10.55 15.94
C PRO A 764 -17.26 -10.40 16.22
N GLU A 765 -16.53 -11.51 16.13
CA GLU A 765 -15.09 -11.62 16.42
C GLU A 765 -14.25 -11.03 15.29
N LEU A 766 -14.57 -11.37 14.03
CA LEU A 766 -13.95 -10.74 12.85
C LEU A 766 -14.18 -9.23 12.82
N ALA A 767 -15.38 -8.79 13.21
CA ALA A 767 -15.70 -7.38 13.34
C ALA A 767 -14.96 -6.74 14.53
N ALA A 768 -14.81 -7.41 15.68
CA ALA A 768 -14.00 -6.89 16.79
C ALA A 768 -12.55 -6.64 16.36
N PHE A 769 -11.94 -7.61 15.66
CA PHE A 769 -10.57 -7.50 15.15
C PHE A 769 -10.43 -6.40 14.06
N TYR A 770 -11.43 -6.21 13.20
CA TYR A 770 -11.43 -5.10 12.24
C TYR A 770 -11.61 -3.73 12.91
N ASN A 771 -12.52 -3.61 13.87
CA ASN A 771 -12.82 -2.34 14.57
C ASN A 771 -11.70 -1.91 15.53
N GLU A 772 -10.84 -2.80 16.02
CA GLU A 772 -9.65 -2.41 16.80
C GLU A 772 -8.73 -1.45 16.02
N ILE A 773 -8.68 -1.60 14.70
CA ILE A 773 -7.84 -0.78 13.80
C ILE A 773 -8.64 0.17 12.90
N THR A 774 -9.97 0.25 13.03
CA THR A 774 -10.84 0.97 12.08
C THR A 774 -11.84 1.89 12.76
N ASP A 775 -11.90 3.15 12.32
CA ASP A 775 -13.06 4.01 12.54
C ASP A 775 -13.91 4.02 11.26
N TYR A 776 -15.15 3.52 11.38
CA TYR A 776 -16.11 3.38 10.28
C TYR A 776 -17.25 4.40 10.44
N ARG A 777 -17.58 5.14 9.37
CA ARG A 777 -18.64 6.16 9.39
C ARG A 777 -19.36 6.24 8.03
N THR A 778 -20.67 6.07 8.02
CA THR A 778 -21.49 6.45 6.84
C THR A 778 -21.59 7.98 6.75
N ALA A 779 -21.99 8.53 5.60
CA ALA A 779 -22.27 9.95 5.51
C ALA A 779 -23.59 10.34 6.23
N GLU A 780 -24.46 9.37 6.54
CA GLU A 780 -25.68 9.57 7.34
C GLU A 780 -25.34 9.75 8.83
N ASP A 781 -24.44 8.92 9.39
CA ASP A 781 -23.93 9.06 10.77
C ASP A 781 -23.26 10.42 11.01
N VAL A 782 -22.65 10.98 9.97
CA VAL A 782 -21.94 12.27 10.00
C VAL A 782 -22.86 13.46 9.68
N GLY A 783 -24.12 13.22 9.29
CA GLY A 783 -25.09 14.26 8.96
C GLY A 783 -24.76 15.06 7.70
N VAL A 784 -24.16 14.41 6.70
CA VAL A 784 -23.80 15.06 5.42
C VAL A 784 -25.07 15.30 4.60
N ASP A 785 -25.40 16.58 4.39
CA ASP A 785 -26.50 17.00 3.49
C ASP A 785 -26.21 16.53 2.05
N ARG A 786 -26.91 15.47 1.62
CA ARG A 786 -26.83 14.88 0.28
C ARG A 786 -28.24 14.55 -0.24
N PRO A 787 -28.53 14.75 -1.54
CA PRO A 787 -29.82 14.39 -2.11
C PRO A 787 -30.00 12.86 -2.15
N ASN A 788 -31.24 12.40 -1.98
CA ASN A 788 -31.57 10.98 -2.06
C ASN A 788 -31.21 10.39 -3.43
N LYS A 789 -30.41 9.33 -3.46
CA LYS A 789 -30.08 8.57 -4.67
C LYS A 789 -31.34 7.87 -5.18
N ASN A 790 -31.63 8.01 -6.48
CA ASN A 790 -32.73 7.31 -7.14
C ASN A 790 -32.15 6.54 -8.34
N GLU A 791 -32.04 5.22 -8.21
CA GLU A 791 -31.48 4.35 -9.25
C GLU A 791 -32.60 3.83 -10.16
N ILE A 792 -32.48 4.06 -11.47
CA ILE A 792 -33.47 3.66 -12.48
C ILE A 792 -32.80 2.74 -13.49
N LEU A 793 -33.22 1.47 -13.51
CA LEU A 793 -32.74 0.48 -14.49
C LEU A 793 -33.59 0.54 -15.77
N HIS A 794 -32.99 1.00 -16.86
CA HIS A 794 -33.65 1.06 -18.17
C HIS A 794 -33.52 -0.27 -18.91
N HIS A 795 -34.61 -1.03 -18.95
CA HIS A 795 -34.73 -2.24 -19.77
C HIS A 795 -35.06 -1.86 -21.22
N ILE A 796 -34.08 -2.02 -22.11
CA ILE A 796 -34.21 -1.81 -23.56
C ILE A 796 -34.22 -3.20 -24.22
N PRO A 797 -35.22 -3.54 -25.06
CA PRO A 797 -35.23 -4.81 -25.80
C PRO A 797 -34.17 -4.81 -26.91
N PRO A 798 -33.68 -5.99 -27.36
CA PRO A 798 -32.76 -6.05 -28.49
C PRO A 798 -33.46 -5.60 -29.79
N THR A 799 -32.71 -4.95 -30.68
CA THR A 799 -33.14 -4.68 -32.06
C THR A 799 -33.07 -5.96 -32.91
N PRO A 800 -33.79 -6.07 -34.04
CA PRO A 800 -33.73 -7.26 -34.90
C PRO A 800 -32.32 -7.61 -35.39
N GLU A 801 -31.45 -6.60 -35.59
CA GLU A 801 -30.05 -6.79 -35.94
C GLU A 801 -29.22 -7.36 -34.78
N GLN A 802 -29.51 -6.93 -33.54
CA GLN A 802 -28.89 -7.51 -32.35
C GLN A 802 -29.35 -8.96 -32.13
N GLU A 803 -30.61 -9.30 -32.40
CA GLU A 803 -31.11 -10.68 -32.28
C GLU A 803 -30.42 -11.64 -33.26
N ASP A 804 -30.25 -11.25 -34.53
CA ASP A 804 -29.46 -12.01 -35.51
C ASP A 804 -27.97 -12.13 -35.09
N PHE A 805 -27.37 -11.01 -34.64
CA PHE A 805 -25.96 -11.02 -34.22
C PHE A 805 -25.73 -11.87 -32.95
N ILE A 806 -26.70 -11.94 -32.03
CA ILE A 806 -26.67 -12.87 -30.89
C ILE A 806 -26.56 -14.33 -31.37
N GLN A 807 -27.31 -14.73 -32.40
CA GLN A 807 -27.22 -16.10 -32.93
C GLN A 807 -25.85 -16.38 -33.54
N LYS A 808 -25.30 -15.44 -34.32
CA LYS A 808 -23.94 -15.52 -34.89
C LYS A 808 -22.87 -15.63 -33.80
N LEU A 809 -23.00 -14.86 -32.72
CA LEU A 809 -22.09 -14.84 -31.58
C LEU A 809 -22.19 -16.14 -30.75
N MET A 810 -23.38 -16.69 -30.57
CA MET A 810 -23.58 -18.01 -29.96
C MET A 810 -23.01 -19.16 -30.80
N GLN A 811 -23.02 -19.05 -32.13
CA GLN A 811 -22.36 -20.01 -33.03
C GLN A 811 -20.83 -19.86 -32.95
N PHE A 812 -20.29 -18.65 -33.06
CA PHE A 812 -18.85 -18.36 -32.89
C PHE A 812 -18.29 -18.90 -31.56
N ALA A 813 -18.99 -18.68 -30.44
CA ALA A 813 -18.55 -19.17 -29.13
C ALA A 813 -18.43 -20.71 -29.09
N LYS A 814 -19.25 -21.43 -29.88
CA LYS A 814 -19.19 -22.89 -30.01
C LYS A 814 -18.09 -23.33 -30.99
N THR A 815 -18.11 -22.83 -32.23
CA THR A 815 -17.24 -23.30 -33.32
C THR A 815 -15.83 -22.71 -33.29
N GLY A 816 -15.68 -21.46 -32.85
CA GLY A 816 -14.47 -20.66 -33.05
C GLY A 816 -14.39 -19.96 -34.41
N ASP A 817 -15.38 -20.16 -35.30
CA ASP A 817 -15.38 -19.59 -36.65
C ASP A 817 -15.67 -18.08 -36.62
N ALA A 818 -14.60 -17.30 -36.69
CA ALA A 818 -14.65 -15.84 -36.61
C ALA A 818 -15.24 -15.17 -37.86
N THR A 819 -15.41 -15.91 -38.97
CA THR A 819 -16.08 -15.36 -40.17
C THR A 819 -17.55 -15.03 -39.91
N LEU A 820 -18.18 -15.73 -38.97
CA LEU A 820 -19.52 -15.43 -38.43
C LEU A 820 -19.62 -14.03 -37.79
N LEU A 821 -18.50 -13.44 -37.37
CA LEU A 821 -18.39 -12.09 -36.82
C LEU A 821 -17.79 -11.08 -37.84
N GLY A 822 -17.72 -11.44 -39.13
CA GLY A 822 -17.09 -10.61 -40.16
C GLY A 822 -15.56 -10.51 -40.07
N ARG A 823 -14.91 -11.34 -39.24
CA ARG A 823 -13.44 -11.34 -39.07
C ARG A 823 -12.77 -12.33 -40.02
N LEU A 824 -11.46 -12.16 -40.20
CA LEU A 824 -10.58 -13.24 -40.67
C LEU A 824 -10.53 -14.38 -39.63
N PRO A 825 -10.17 -15.62 -40.03
CA PRO A 825 -9.95 -16.73 -39.09
C PRO A 825 -9.00 -16.39 -37.95
N LEU A 826 -9.23 -16.97 -36.78
CA LEU A 826 -8.44 -16.68 -35.57
C LEU A 826 -6.99 -17.15 -35.69
N SER A 827 -6.06 -16.37 -35.15
CA SER A 827 -4.71 -16.84 -34.83
C SER A 827 -4.70 -17.82 -33.65
N GLU A 828 -3.69 -18.68 -33.52
CA GLU A 828 -3.52 -19.57 -32.34
C GLU A 828 -3.56 -18.84 -30.99
N THR A 829 -3.24 -17.54 -30.97
CA THR A 829 -3.33 -16.66 -29.81
C THR A 829 -4.76 -16.20 -29.53
N GLU A 830 -5.55 -15.93 -30.57
CA GLU A 830 -6.95 -15.54 -30.45
C GLU A 830 -7.87 -16.73 -30.19
N GLU A 831 -7.58 -17.93 -30.68
CA GLU A 831 -8.35 -19.14 -30.35
C GLU A 831 -8.40 -19.39 -28.84
N LYS A 832 -7.24 -19.24 -28.18
CA LYS A 832 -7.09 -19.32 -26.72
C LYS A 832 -7.85 -18.19 -26.00
N ALA A 833 -8.16 -17.11 -26.70
CA ALA A 833 -8.92 -15.95 -26.21
C ALA A 833 -10.37 -15.87 -26.74
N LYS A 834 -10.88 -16.88 -27.46
CA LYS A 834 -12.16 -16.76 -28.21
C LYS A 834 -13.37 -16.32 -27.37
N MET A 835 -13.41 -16.72 -26.10
CA MET A 835 -14.48 -16.32 -25.17
C MET A 835 -14.37 -14.84 -24.73
N LEU A 836 -13.17 -14.28 -24.67
CA LEU A 836 -12.96 -12.84 -24.44
C LEU A 836 -13.40 -12.03 -25.66
N ILE A 837 -13.10 -12.51 -26.86
CA ILE A 837 -13.55 -11.90 -28.13
C ILE A 837 -15.08 -11.90 -28.18
N ALA A 838 -15.74 -13.03 -27.93
CA ALA A 838 -17.21 -13.11 -27.87
C ALA A 838 -17.79 -12.14 -26.83
N THR A 839 -17.15 -11.99 -25.67
CA THR A 839 -17.61 -11.08 -24.60
C THR A 839 -17.45 -9.59 -24.99
N ASP A 840 -16.37 -9.23 -25.70
CA ASP A 840 -16.14 -7.87 -26.19
C ASP A 840 -17.16 -7.47 -27.28
N TYR A 841 -17.38 -8.34 -28.26
CA TYR A 841 -18.42 -8.13 -29.29
C TYR A 841 -19.83 -8.03 -28.69
N ALA A 842 -20.15 -8.84 -27.67
CA ALA A 842 -21.43 -8.78 -26.98
C ALA A 842 -21.66 -7.47 -26.21
N ARG A 843 -20.60 -6.85 -25.65
CA ARG A 843 -20.71 -5.51 -25.04
C ARG A 843 -20.86 -4.40 -26.09
N LYS A 844 -20.16 -4.52 -27.23
CA LYS A 844 -20.27 -3.58 -28.36
C LYS A 844 -21.67 -3.56 -28.95
N MET A 845 -22.22 -4.72 -29.31
CA MET A 845 -23.56 -4.83 -29.89
C MET A 845 -24.65 -4.22 -28.99
N ALA A 846 -24.51 -4.38 -27.66
CA ALA A 846 -25.47 -3.91 -26.66
C ALA A 846 -25.42 -2.39 -26.39
N LEU A 847 -24.42 -1.69 -26.94
CA LEU A 847 -24.38 -0.23 -27.02
C LEU A 847 -24.97 0.22 -28.35
N ASP A 848 -24.38 -0.23 -29.46
CA ASP A 848 -24.76 0.13 -30.82
C ASP A 848 -24.15 -0.87 -31.82
N MET A 849 -24.93 -1.30 -32.83
CA MET A 849 -24.42 -2.20 -33.88
C MET A 849 -23.28 -1.58 -34.70
N ARG A 850 -23.22 -0.25 -34.80
CA ARG A 850 -22.12 0.48 -35.47
C ARG A 850 -20.78 0.39 -34.74
N MET A 851 -20.75 -0.14 -33.51
CA MET A 851 -19.50 -0.54 -32.84
C MET A 851 -18.90 -1.86 -33.39
N ILE A 852 -19.65 -2.61 -34.21
CA ILE A 852 -19.20 -3.83 -34.88
C ILE A 852 -18.80 -3.51 -36.33
N ASP A 853 -19.72 -2.90 -37.08
CA ASP A 853 -19.51 -2.53 -38.49
C ASP A 853 -20.22 -1.18 -38.77
N PRO A 854 -19.54 -0.16 -39.34
CA PRO A 854 -20.17 1.11 -39.71
C PRO A 854 -21.32 1.03 -40.74
N HIS A 855 -21.57 -0.14 -41.36
CA HIS A 855 -22.68 -0.34 -42.30
C HIS A 855 -24.07 -0.36 -41.63
N TYR A 856 -24.16 -0.72 -40.35
CA TYR A 856 -25.44 -0.81 -39.62
C TYR A 856 -26.15 0.55 -39.46
N GLU A 857 -27.48 0.56 -39.47
CA GLU A 857 -28.28 1.79 -39.43
C GLU A 857 -28.44 2.37 -38.01
N ASP A 858 -28.80 3.65 -37.92
CA ASP A 858 -29.05 4.36 -36.65
C ASP A 858 -30.45 4.04 -36.09
N HIS A 859 -30.66 2.79 -35.66
CA HIS A 859 -31.95 2.30 -35.18
C HIS A 859 -32.51 3.16 -34.01
N PRO A 860 -33.77 3.63 -34.05
CA PRO A 860 -34.30 4.59 -33.06
C PRO A 860 -34.31 4.07 -31.62
N ASP A 861 -34.48 2.76 -31.42
CA ASP A 861 -34.42 2.10 -30.10
C ASP A 861 -33.00 1.66 -29.69
N ASN A 862 -31.93 2.13 -30.37
CA ASN A 862 -30.56 1.87 -29.93
C ASN A 862 -30.24 2.59 -28.61
N LYS A 863 -29.25 2.08 -27.85
CA LYS A 863 -28.96 2.58 -26.49
C LYS A 863 -28.46 4.04 -26.50
N ALA A 864 -27.79 4.46 -27.58
CA ALA A 864 -27.39 5.84 -27.79
C ALA A 864 -28.60 6.79 -27.92
N SER A 865 -29.64 6.41 -28.65
CA SER A 865 -30.86 7.20 -28.84
C SER A 865 -31.69 7.30 -27.56
N HIS A 866 -31.88 6.19 -26.84
CA HIS A 866 -32.50 6.21 -25.51
C HIS A 866 -31.74 7.13 -24.53
N CYS A 867 -30.40 7.05 -24.52
CA CYS A 867 -29.56 7.92 -23.68
C CYS A 867 -29.71 9.40 -24.06
N ALA A 868 -29.62 9.75 -25.35
CA ALA A 868 -29.81 11.11 -25.84
C ALA A 868 -31.17 11.69 -25.41
N LYS A 869 -32.24 10.91 -25.54
CA LYS A 869 -33.59 11.29 -25.11
C LYS A 869 -33.66 11.62 -23.61
N ILE A 870 -33.17 10.73 -22.75
CA ILE A 870 -33.21 10.92 -21.30
C ILE A 870 -32.36 12.13 -20.88
N ILE A 871 -31.18 12.32 -21.49
CA ILE A 871 -30.34 13.50 -21.26
C ILE A 871 -31.09 14.79 -21.65
N ALA A 872 -31.82 14.81 -22.77
CA ALA A 872 -32.62 15.95 -23.19
C ALA A 872 -33.79 16.24 -22.25
N GLU A 873 -34.51 15.21 -21.80
CA GLU A 873 -35.60 15.33 -20.81
C GLU A 873 -35.10 15.97 -19.50
N TYR A 874 -33.97 15.51 -18.96
CA TYR A 874 -33.34 16.09 -17.76
C TYR A 874 -32.77 17.49 -18.01
N TYR A 875 -32.21 17.75 -19.19
CA TYR A 875 -31.69 19.08 -19.57
C TYR A 875 -32.80 20.13 -19.56
N GLN A 876 -33.96 19.81 -20.15
CA GLN A 876 -35.14 20.69 -20.19
C GLN A 876 -35.75 20.85 -18.79
N LYS A 877 -35.97 19.73 -18.06
CA LYS A 877 -36.57 19.71 -16.72
C LYS A 877 -35.83 20.58 -15.70
N TYR A 878 -34.51 20.69 -15.81
CA TYR A 878 -33.66 21.43 -14.88
C TYR A 878 -32.96 22.66 -15.52
N ASP A 879 -33.54 23.23 -16.59
CA ASP A 879 -32.94 24.40 -17.26
C ASP A 879 -32.86 25.63 -16.37
N ALA A 880 -33.88 25.89 -15.55
CA ALA A 880 -33.95 27.03 -14.64
C ALA A 880 -32.82 27.03 -13.59
N GLN A 881 -32.36 25.85 -13.17
CA GLN A 881 -31.23 25.68 -12.25
C GLN A 881 -29.88 25.52 -12.98
N LYS A 882 -29.90 25.47 -14.32
CA LYS A 882 -28.82 24.99 -15.18
C LYS A 882 -28.21 23.69 -14.65
N GLY A 883 -29.10 22.73 -14.35
CA GLY A 883 -28.73 21.39 -13.90
C GLY A 883 -27.86 20.67 -14.92
N THR A 884 -26.87 19.91 -14.44
CA THR A 884 -25.81 19.29 -15.24
C THR A 884 -25.80 17.77 -15.09
N GLN A 885 -25.20 17.06 -16.04
CA GLN A 885 -25.35 15.62 -16.20
C GLN A 885 -24.02 14.95 -16.56
N PHE A 886 -23.70 13.84 -15.90
CA PHE A 886 -22.55 13.01 -16.25
C PHE A 886 -22.95 11.82 -17.12
N VAL A 887 -22.10 11.46 -18.07
CA VAL A 887 -22.32 10.34 -18.99
C VAL A 887 -21.11 9.41 -18.97
N PHE A 888 -21.28 8.25 -18.36
CA PHE A 888 -20.25 7.24 -18.16
C PHE A 888 -20.36 6.14 -19.21
N SER A 889 -19.26 5.91 -19.93
CA SER A 889 -19.12 4.83 -20.90
C SER A 889 -17.63 4.52 -21.08
N ASP A 890 -17.21 3.31 -20.73
CA ASP A 890 -15.83 2.83 -20.86
C ASP A 890 -15.57 2.23 -22.25
N LEU A 891 -16.62 1.87 -22.97
CA LEU A 891 -16.59 1.56 -24.39
C LEU A 891 -16.97 2.78 -25.25
N GLY A 892 -16.52 2.78 -26.52
CA GLY A 892 -16.86 3.82 -27.49
C GLY A 892 -16.34 5.22 -27.13
N THR A 893 -15.26 5.29 -26.34
CA THR A 893 -14.68 6.54 -25.84
C THR A 893 -14.21 7.47 -26.95
N TYR A 894 -14.44 8.78 -26.77
CA TYR A 894 -14.02 9.79 -27.74
C TYR A 894 -12.51 9.73 -28.03
N GLN A 895 -12.14 9.68 -29.32
CA GLN A 895 -10.77 9.81 -29.81
C GLN A 895 -10.67 10.99 -30.80
N PRO A 896 -9.57 11.76 -30.82
CA PRO A 896 -9.43 12.88 -31.76
C PRO A 896 -9.20 12.41 -33.21
N GLY A 897 -10.24 12.50 -34.04
CA GLY A 897 -10.21 12.23 -35.48
C GLY A 897 -11.63 11.98 -36.04
N ASP A 898 -11.75 11.84 -37.35
CA ASP A 898 -13.02 11.52 -38.04
C ASP A 898 -13.37 10.03 -37.91
N GLY A 899 -13.59 9.58 -36.67
CA GLY A 899 -14.01 8.22 -36.34
C GLY A 899 -15.35 8.21 -35.61
N TRP A 900 -16.33 7.46 -36.13
CA TRP A 900 -17.61 7.28 -35.45
C TRP A 900 -17.39 6.60 -34.08
N ASN A 901 -18.06 7.13 -33.05
CA ASN A 901 -17.99 6.64 -31.68
C ASN A 901 -19.23 7.10 -30.88
N VAL A 902 -19.55 6.38 -29.82
CA VAL A 902 -20.79 6.57 -29.03
C VAL A 902 -20.87 7.96 -28.40
N TYR A 903 -19.75 8.56 -27.98
CA TYR A 903 -19.72 9.91 -27.40
C TYR A 903 -20.09 10.97 -28.46
N SER A 904 -19.44 10.91 -29.63
CA SER A 904 -19.76 11.79 -30.76
C SER A 904 -21.19 11.60 -31.24
N GLU A 905 -21.70 10.37 -31.32
CA GLU A 905 -23.05 10.08 -31.79
C GLU A 905 -24.14 10.63 -30.86
N ILE A 906 -23.97 10.48 -29.54
CA ILE A 906 -24.94 11.05 -28.59
C ILE A 906 -24.84 12.57 -28.60
N LYS A 907 -23.64 13.15 -28.70
CA LYS A 907 -23.48 14.61 -28.89
C LYS A 907 -24.14 15.09 -30.19
N ARG A 908 -24.06 14.33 -31.27
CA ARG A 908 -24.76 14.59 -32.54
C ARG A 908 -26.26 14.65 -32.31
N LYS A 909 -26.87 13.57 -31.79
CA LYS A 909 -28.31 13.49 -31.47
C LYS A 909 -28.78 14.63 -30.55
N LEU A 910 -28.05 14.91 -29.47
CA LEU A 910 -28.36 16.02 -28.55
C LEU A 910 -28.35 17.39 -29.24
N THR A 911 -27.51 17.58 -30.26
CA THR A 911 -27.41 18.81 -31.05
C THR A 911 -28.50 18.90 -32.12
N GLU A 912 -28.62 17.85 -32.95
CA GLU A 912 -29.42 17.81 -34.17
C GLU A 912 -30.90 17.55 -33.87
N ASP A 913 -31.20 16.56 -33.02
CA ASP A 913 -32.57 16.13 -32.72
C ASP A 913 -33.20 16.94 -31.57
N TYR A 914 -32.39 17.32 -30.57
CA TYR A 914 -32.84 17.96 -29.32
C TYR A 914 -32.41 19.42 -29.14
N GLY A 915 -31.63 19.99 -30.07
CA GLY A 915 -31.30 21.42 -30.10
C GLY A 915 -30.37 21.92 -28.98
N ILE A 916 -29.65 21.04 -28.28
CA ILE A 916 -28.76 21.43 -27.18
C ILE A 916 -27.46 22.02 -27.75
N PRO A 917 -26.97 23.18 -27.27
CA PRO A 917 -25.77 23.82 -27.82
C PRO A 917 -24.50 22.93 -27.74
N PRO A 918 -23.76 22.74 -28.86
CA PRO A 918 -22.54 21.91 -28.89
C PRO A 918 -21.41 22.34 -27.93
N SER A 919 -21.47 23.57 -27.42
CA SER A 919 -20.58 24.12 -26.39
C SER A 919 -20.85 23.58 -24.99
N GLU A 920 -22.11 23.25 -24.68
CA GLU A 920 -22.55 22.76 -23.37
C GLU A 920 -22.34 21.25 -23.20
N VAL A 921 -22.02 20.54 -24.29
CA VAL A 921 -21.73 19.10 -24.32
C VAL A 921 -20.23 18.89 -24.53
N ARG A 922 -19.52 18.35 -23.55
CA ARG A 922 -18.04 18.19 -23.58
C ARG A 922 -17.59 16.78 -23.22
N PHE A 923 -16.38 16.42 -23.66
CA PHE A 923 -15.76 15.13 -23.36
C PHE A 923 -14.50 15.34 -22.51
N ILE A 924 -14.35 14.62 -21.39
CA ILE A 924 -13.18 14.79 -20.50
C ILE A 924 -11.86 14.40 -21.20
N GLN A 925 -11.92 13.52 -22.21
CA GLN A 925 -10.80 13.09 -23.05
C GLN A 925 -10.18 14.24 -23.88
N GLU A 926 -10.90 15.34 -24.13
CA GLU A 926 -10.34 16.55 -24.75
C GLU A 926 -9.29 17.24 -23.86
N CYS A 927 -9.35 17.02 -22.53
CA CYS A 927 -8.57 17.75 -21.54
C CYS A 927 -7.16 17.17 -21.36
N LYS A 928 -6.29 17.34 -22.37
CA LYS A 928 -4.88 16.87 -22.37
C LYS A 928 -3.95 17.55 -21.33
N THR A 929 -4.45 18.45 -20.49
CA THR A 929 -3.69 19.10 -19.40
C THR A 929 -4.56 19.33 -18.17
N ASP A 930 -3.94 19.30 -16.99
CA ASP A 930 -4.67 19.50 -15.71
C ASP A 930 -5.33 20.89 -15.63
N LYS A 931 -4.75 21.91 -16.29
CA LYS A 931 -5.37 23.25 -16.42
C LYS A 931 -6.66 23.20 -17.25
N ALA A 932 -6.67 22.45 -18.37
CA ALA A 932 -7.87 22.29 -19.19
C ALA A 932 -8.94 21.45 -18.46
N ARG A 933 -8.52 20.37 -17.79
CA ARG A 933 -9.38 19.52 -16.95
C ARG A 933 -10.07 20.34 -15.86
N LYS A 934 -9.30 21.15 -15.11
CA LYS A 934 -9.87 22.06 -14.11
C LYS A 934 -10.84 23.07 -14.72
N ALA A 935 -10.51 23.69 -15.85
CA ALA A 935 -11.41 24.65 -16.50
C ALA A 935 -12.76 24.02 -16.92
N VAL A 936 -12.79 22.75 -17.33
CA VAL A 936 -14.04 22.03 -17.63
C VAL A 936 -14.80 21.65 -16.35
N ILE A 937 -14.11 21.27 -15.26
CA ILE A 937 -14.72 21.04 -13.94
C ILE A 937 -15.37 22.32 -13.39
N ASP A 938 -14.65 23.44 -13.46
CA ASP A 938 -15.15 24.76 -13.03
C ASP A 938 -16.37 25.19 -13.89
N ALA A 939 -16.35 24.93 -15.21
CA ALA A 939 -17.46 25.20 -16.12
C ALA A 939 -18.70 24.29 -15.87
N MET A 940 -18.48 23.03 -15.47
CA MET A 940 -19.54 22.11 -15.06
C MET A 940 -20.19 22.55 -13.74
N ASN A 941 -19.38 22.94 -12.75
CA ASN A 941 -19.86 23.50 -11.49
C ASN A 941 -20.56 24.87 -11.68
N ALA A 942 -20.20 25.64 -12.70
CA ALA A 942 -20.87 26.88 -13.08
C ALA A 942 -22.22 26.64 -13.76
N GLY A 943 -22.38 25.53 -14.50
CA GLY A 943 -23.54 25.25 -15.36
C GLY A 943 -23.39 25.78 -16.80
N THR A 944 -22.18 26.14 -17.23
CA THR A 944 -21.85 26.55 -18.62
C THR A 944 -21.40 25.37 -19.49
N VAL A 945 -21.01 24.26 -18.87
CA VAL A 945 -21.08 22.92 -19.45
C VAL A 945 -22.19 22.20 -18.70
N ARG A 946 -23.09 21.51 -19.42
CA ARG A 946 -24.26 20.84 -18.85
C ARG A 946 -24.31 19.35 -19.10
N VAL A 947 -23.55 18.82 -20.06
CA VAL A 947 -23.36 17.39 -20.25
C VAL A 947 -21.85 17.11 -20.39
N LEU A 948 -21.31 16.29 -19.49
CA LEU A 948 -19.89 15.90 -19.50
C LEU A 948 -19.75 14.38 -19.58
N PHE A 949 -19.14 13.91 -20.67
CA PHE A 949 -18.87 12.48 -20.87
C PHE A 949 -17.47 12.11 -20.37
N GLY A 950 -17.31 10.85 -19.93
CA GLY A 950 -16.00 10.29 -19.59
C GLY A 950 -16.03 8.80 -19.28
N SER A 951 -14.84 8.18 -19.36
CA SER A 951 -14.65 6.83 -18.83
C SER A 951 -14.66 6.88 -17.31
N THR A 952 -15.02 5.78 -16.67
CA THR A 952 -15.07 5.65 -15.20
C THR A 952 -13.73 6.01 -14.56
N SER A 953 -12.64 5.59 -15.21
CA SER A 953 -11.24 5.91 -14.88
C SER A 953 -10.83 7.38 -15.06
N MET A 954 -11.58 8.19 -15.83
CA MET A 954 -11.25 9.59 -16.14
C MET A 954 -12.18 10.60 -15.46
N LEU A 955 -13.37 10.17 -15.04
CA LEU A 955 -14.45 11.03 -14.55
C LEU A 955 -15.02 10.60 -13.19
N GLY A 956 -14.83 9.34 -12.77
CA GLY A 956 -15.41 8.80 -11.54
C GLY A 956 -14.65 9.19 -10.27
N THR A 957 -13.40 8.75 -10.13
CA THR A 957 -12.60 9.02 -8.92
C THR A 957 -11.83 10.33 -8.99
N GLY A 958 -11.87 11.12 -7.90
CA GLY A 958 -11.10 12.36 -7.76
C GLY A 958 -11.58 13.56 -8.59
N VAL A 959 -12.85 13.61 -9.02
CA VAL A 959 -13.40 14.71 -9.85
C VAL A 959 -14.55 15.44 -9.16
N ASN A 960 -14.26 16.62 -8.60
CA ASN A 960 -15.21 17.45 -7.84
C ASN A 960 -16.02 18.41 -8.76
N ALA A 961 -16.88 17.85 -9.63
CA ALA A 961 -17.63 18.57 -10.66
C ALA A 961 -19.17 18.61 -10.45
N GLN A 962 -19.64 18.10 -9.31
CA GLN A 962 -21.03 17.72 -9.07
C GLN A 962 -21.96 18.83 -8.52
N LYS A 963 -21.50 20.08 -8.39
CA LYS A 963 -22.24 21.17 -7.71
C LYS A 963 -23.64 21.47 -8.26
N ARG A 964 -23.90 21.14 -9.53
CA ARG A 964 -25.20 21.26 -10.21
C ARG A 964 -25.72 19.93 -10.78
N CYS A 965 -25.12 18.80 -10.39
CA CYS A 965 -25.47 17.51 -10.97
C CYS A 965 -26.92 17.11 -10.63
N VAL A 966 -27.69 16.74 -11.65
CA VAL A 966 -29.09 16.27 -11.52
C VAL A 966 -29.31 14.86 -12.07
N ALA A 967 -28.34 14.29 -12.80
CA ALA A 967 -28.39 12.93 -13.33
C ALA A 967 -26.99 12.38 -13.62
N ILE A 968 -26.85 11.06 -13.50
CA ILE A 968 -25.67 10.29 -13.88
C ILE A 968 -26.14 9.11 -14.75
N HIS A 969 -25.62 9.01 -15.96
CA HIS A 969 -26.04 8.02 -16.97
C HIS A 969 -24.91 7.02 -17.23
N HIS A 970 -25.11 5.74 -16.91
CA HIS A 970 -24.16 4.67 -17.21
C HIS A 970 -24.60 3.88 -18.44
N LEU A 971 -23.84 3.95 -19.54
CA LEU A 971 -24.17 3.28 -20.80
C LEU A 971 -23.67 1.84 -20.82
N ASP A 972 -22.46 1.61 -20.33
CA ASP A 972 -21.99 0.27 -19.99
C ASP A 972 -21.48 0.24 -18.55
N THR A 973 -21.88 -0.79 -17.81
CA THR A 973 -21.42 -1.02 -16.44
C THR A 973 -20.06 -1.70 -16.47
N PRO A 974 -19.01 -1.16 -15.82
CA PRO A 974 -17.74 -1.86 -15.67
C PRO A 974 -17.91 -3.17 -14.88
N TRP A 975 -16.92 -4.06 -15.03
CA TRP A 975 -16.89 -5.39 -14.40
C TRP A 975 -16.71 -5.37 -12.86
N VAL A 976 -16.61 -4.18 -12.26
CA VAL A 976 -16.11 -3.95 -10.91
C VAL A 976 -17.15 -3.12 -10.14
N ARG A 977 -17.77 -3.68 -9.10
CA ARG A 977 -18.97 -3.05 -8.50
C ARG A 977 -18.72 -1.69 -7.85
N HIS A 978 -17.55 -1.48 -7.25
CA HIS A 978 -17.17 -0.19 -6.66
C HIS A 978 -16.80 0.90 -7.68
N GLU A 979 -16.82 0.60 -8.99
CA GLU A 979 -16.64 1.60 -10.05
C GLU A 979 -18.00 2.23 -10.48
N VAL A 980 -19.12 1.73 -9.94
CA VAL A 980 -20.50 2.24 -10.20
C VAL A 980 -21.19 2.79 -8.93
N ALA A 981 -20.60 2.53 -7.76
CA ALA A 981 -21.19 2.84 -6.45
C ALA A 981 -21.01 4.31 -6.04
#